data_AF-A0A1C7NRS9-F1
#
_entry.id   AF-A0A1C7NRS9-F1
#
_cell.length_a   1.000
_cell.length_b   1.000
_cell.length_c   1.000
_cell.angle_alpha   90.00
_cell.angle_beta   90.00
_cell.angle_gamma   90.00
#
_symmetry.space_group_name_H-M   'P 1'
#
loop_
_entity.id
_entity.type
_entity.pdbx_description
1 polymer ?
#
loop_
_entity_poly.entity_id
_entity_poly.type
_entity_poly.pdbx_seq_one_letter_code
_entity_poly.pdbx_strand_id
1 'polypeptide(L)'
;MVTSATMENAKAFQDRNIVGICEYMSNYCATNINSSTSISSYSVLPFYNFFPVFLVYIFGSPNTRGWIQTETQPAQDIAIKNLLSVSSPFIQALEKLSVYPEYSYDLVTASLPADIQRVLTMGATELLPRVYTNCLSVNVSSGSNPIDLRAAATKQSTLLPNGTGRERVIRLNMIQLYIFYFLSAPTWEPLRSSPTSFMPYGSTANGMSGFSTNTSYMPSFSTNSSNSSLQYQIAGNLRSINLSVYPIILEEYFEHFIPAASSNVFPEFIGTFFLDACVELWIRTRWVAEGQKLSPEYMRCITAFVKYITRQDLRKLTSKTNLVMAETYRTVKDELYMLISRLALNWSKDNDYLDVVDLWAIWAAPWKLGLHPSSSDKMTYTPITHGWAHIIMDNIPFYVLLVNILLQRTGTFMYKDPEQQQPQQQYKAPTGMSYSTSPFTYGTTGADASNIRGNFRILYRIINVLKAEGLVDYLSHIEEGLKYIKSNASAVHQLDAGSSMSKPLDPYKYLSNICYNTEQMDFLVTDKLTSAYELLVQINDGAWVTRGLYSNDQGTRSKELIKTINSIRDAIIIRENNKSGKAAVHVTQLTEAYQLMCTVFKIEVTSLALPSSNQHETGQSQPPQQQYQPKFAGTRTDGFLTPEERQAILEGKMFCTPDNVQPLGIRAKTVVRTYEFPWMVDWILKVDPKLNYYYNYYLPEEKRPGFFPNELTIRPWASRQRLCITALLTRSN
;
A
#
# COMPACT_ATOMS: atom_id res chain seq x y z
N MET A 1 45.67 0.66 12.90
CA MET A 1 44.67 -0.40 12.64
C MET A 1 44.01 -0.76 13.96
N VAL A 2 42.87 -0.16 14.26
CA VAL A 2 42.00 -0.57 15.39
C VAL A 2 40.91 -1.42 14.74
N THR A 3 40.94 -2.73 14.97
CA THR A 3 40.03 -3.71 14.36
C THR A 3 38.65 -3.67 15.05
N SER A 4 37.57 -4.01 14.32
CA SER A 4 36.19 -4.09 14.87
C SER A 4 36.09 -4.98 16.11
N ALA A 5 37.07 -5.86 16.30
CA ALA A 5 37.28 -6.70 17.47
C ALA A 5 37.27 -5.93 18.80
N THR A 6 37.52 -4.63 18.84
CA THR A 6 37.57 -3.86 20.11
C THR A 6 36.22 -3.68 20.79
N MET A 7 35.12 -3.46 20.04
CA MET A 7 33.78 -3.38 20.65
C MET A 7 33.18 -4.76 20.90
N GLU A 8 33.38 -5.72 19.98
CA GLU A 8 32.89 -7.10 20.11
C GLU A 8 33.53 -7.86 21.29
N ASN A 9 34.78 -7.54 21.63
CA ASN A 9 35.49 -8.13 22.77
C ASN A 9 35.19 -7.45 24.10
N ALA A 10 34.34 -6.42 24.14
CA ALA A 10 33.94 -5.87 25.43
C ALA A 10 33.20 -6.97 26.22
N LYS A 11 33.55 -7.09 27.51
CA LYS A 11 33.07 -8.14 28.41
C LYS A 11 31.54 -8.35 28.34
N ALA A 12 30.78 -7.27 28.18
CA ALA A 12 29.33 -7.32 28.05
C ALA A 12 28.82 -8.18 26.86
N PHE A 13 29.50 -8.14 25.71
CA PHE A 13 29.13 -8.95 24.54
C PHE A 13 29.56 -10.41 24.70
N GLN A 14 30.71 -10.66 25.35
CA GLN A 14 31.17 -12.01 25.69
C GLN A 14 30.21 -12.70 26.66
N ASP A 15 29.75 -11.97 27.68
CA ASP A 15 28.80 -12.44 28.68
C ASP A 15 27.36 -12.56 28.13
N ARG A 16 27.10 -12.08 26.91
CA ARG A 16 25.76 -12.02 26.27
C ARG A 16 24.70 -11.34 27.15
N ASN A 17 25.12 -10.41 28.01
CA ASN A 17 24.23 -9.72 28.93
C ASN A 17 23.57 -8.52 28.23
N ILE A 18 22.32 -8.68 27.79
CA ILE A 18 21.56 -7.64 27.08
C ILE A 18 21.56 -6.30 27.83
N VAL A 19 21.39 -6.31 29.16
CA VAL A 19 21.38 -5.07 29.97
C VAL A 19 22.75 -4.39 29.89
N GLY A 20 23.82 -5.13 30.16
CA GLY A 20 25.19 -4.61 30.11
C GLY A 20 25.58 -4.13 28.71
N ILE A 21 25.09 -4.77 27.65
CA ILE A 21 25.31 -4.34 26.27
C ILE A 21 24.58 -3.02 26.00
N CYS A 22 23.31 -2.89 26.38
CA CYS A 22 22.55 -1.65 26.18
C CYS A 22 23.20 -0.48 26.93
N GLU A 23 23.58 -0.68 28.19
CA GLU A 23 24.28 0.34 29.00
C GLU A 23 25.63 0.73 28.40
N TYR A 24 26.43 -0.27 27.97
CA TYR A 24 27.70 -0.02 27.31
C TYR A 24 27.53 0.82 26.04
N MET A 25 26.55 0.49 25.19
CA MET A 25 26.29 1.20 23.95
C MET A 25 25.81 2.63 24.20
N SER A 26 24.88 2.84 25.14
CA SER A 26 24.44 4.18 25.53
C SER A 26 25.58 5.02 26.09
N ASN A 27 26.42 4.45 26.98
CA ASN A 27 27.57 5.15 27.55
C ASN A 27 28.64 5.46 26.51
N TYR A 28 28.89 4.54 25.57
CA TYR A 28 29.84 4.74 24.48
C TYR A 28 29.39 5.90 23.58
N CYS A 29 28.13 5.92 23.16
CA CYS A 29 27.57 6.99 22.34
C CYS A 29 27.61 8.35 23.08
N ALA A 30 27.20 8.38 24.35
CA ALA A 30 27.25 9.59 25.17
C ALA A 30 28.68 10.16 25.29
N THR A 31 29.63 9.30 25.66
CA THR A 31 30.99 9.72 26.04
C THR A 31 31.90 9.96 24.84
N ASN A 32 31.78 9.15 23.78
CA ASN A 32 32.76 9.16 22.68
C ASN A 32 32.25 9.82 21.39
N ILE A 33 30.92 9.96 21.22
CA ILE A 33 30.32 10.52 20.01
C ILE A 33 29.62 11.85 20.32
N ASN A 34 28.78 11.89 21.35
CA ASN A 34 27.93 13.06 21.64
C ASN A 34 28.63 14.14 22.48
N SER A 35 29.62 13.78 23.31
CA SER A 35 30.31 14.70 24.22
C SER A 35 31.07 15.84 23.52
N SER A 36 31.62 15.56 22.35
CA SER A 36 32.38 16.52 21.53
C SER A 36 31.47 17.17 20.49
N THR A 37 31.75 18.41 20.07
CA THR A 37 31.09 19.01 18.89
C THR A 37 31.64 18.43 17.59
N SER A 38 32.95 18.17 17.52
CA SER A 38 33.61 17.53 16.38
C SER A 38 33.59 16.01 16.49
N ILE A 39 33.61 15.34 15.34
CA ILE A 39 33.65 13.88 15.26
C ILE A 39 35.09 13.40 15.17
N SER A 40 35.49 12.51 16.09
CA SER A 40 36.77 11.81 16.03
C SER A 40 36.61 10.51 15.25
N SER A 41 37.33 10.36 14.12
CA SER A 41 37.32 9.12 13.35
C SER A 41 37.76 7.90 14.18
N TYR A 42 38.63 8.10 15.18
CA TYR A 42 39.07 7.05 16.10
C TYR A 42 37.92 6.49 16.94
N SER A 43 37.03 7.36 17.41
CA SER A 43 35.87 6.97 18.23
C SER A 43 34.71 6.43 17.39
N VAL A 44 34.55 6.92 16.16
CA VAL A 44 33.40 6.55 15.33
C VAL A 44 33.63 5.28 14.53
N LEU A 45 34.84 5.06 14.01
CA LEU A 45 35.10 3.93 13.12
C LEU A 45 34.78 2.55 13.77
N PRO A 46 35.10 2.28 15.05
CA PRO A 46 34.69 1.04 15.70
C PRO A 46 33.17 0.88 15.76
N PHE A 47 32.45 1.94 16.12
CA PHE A 47 30.98 1.95 16.18
C PHE A 47 30.38 1.73 14.79
N TYR A 48 30.82 2.50 13.79
CA TYR A 48 30.39 2.36 12.40
C TYR A 48 30.59 0.93 11.85
N ASN A 49 31.75 0.32 12.10
CA ASN A 49 32.00 -1.04 11.61
C ASN A 49 31.14 -2.10 12.32
N PHE A 50 30.88 -1.91 13.62
CA PHE A 50 30.10 -2.86 14.44
C PHE A 50 28.58 -2.69 14.26
N PHE A 51 28.13 -1.51 13.86
CA PHE A 51 26.72 -1.14 13.88
C PHE A 51 25.78 -2.09 13.13
N PRO A 52 26.06 -2.58 11.89
CA PRO A 52 25.19 -3.55 11.24
C PRO A 52 25.02 -4.85 12.04
N VAL A 53 26.08 -5.33 12.69
CA VAL A 53 26.03 -6.52 13.56
C VAL A 53 25.14 -6.23 14.78
N PHE A 54 25.26 -5.04 15.35
CA PHE A 54 24.41 -4.59 16.46
C PHE A 54 22.93 -4.53 16.08
N LEU A 55 22.59 -4.07 14.87
CA LEU A 55 21.21 -4.08 14.37
C LEU A 55 20.67 -5.51 14.23
N VAL A 56 21.50 -6.46 13.80
CA VAL A 56 21.11 -7.88 13.74
C VAL A 56 20.88 -8.46 15.13
N TYR A 57 21.63 -8.05 16.15
CA TYR A 57 21.34 -8.47 17.52
C TYR A 57 19.97 -7.97 18.01
N ILE A 58 19.69 -6.68 17.82
CA ILE A 58 18.45 -6.07 18.32
C ILE A 58 17.25 -6.57 17.52
N PHE A 59 17.28 -6.37 16.20
CA PHE A 59 16.15 -6.59 15.33
C PHE A 59 16.14 -8.03 14.82
N GLY A 60 17.28 -8.52 14.33
CA GLY A 60 17.45 -9.83 13.68
C GLY A 60 17.82 -9.68 12.20
N SER A 61 17.54 -10.71 11.42
CA SER A 61 17.61 -10.71 9.95
C SER A 61 16.53 -11.64 9.38
N PRO A 62 16.34 -11.76 8.06
CA PRO A 62 15.36 -12.71 7.51
C PRO A 62 15.51 -14.14 8.08
N ASN A 63 16.76 -14.58 8.28
CA ASN A 63 17.10 -15.93 8.73
C ASN A 63 17.41 -16.02 10.24
N THR A 64 17.45 -14.91 10.98
CA THR A 64 17.79 -14.90 12.41
C THR A 64 16.86 -13.97 13.19
N ARG A 65 16.54 -14.28 14.44
CA ARG A 65 15.64 -13.44 15.25
C ARG A 65 16.46 -12.65 16.26
N GLY A 66 16.13 -11.37 16.42
CA GLY A 66 16.79 -10.49 17.38
C GLY A 66 16.15 -10.52 18.77
N TRP A 67 16.64 -9.66 19.67
CA TRP A 67 16.15 -9.53 21.04
C TRP A 67 14.65 -9.16 21.13
N ILE A 68 14.16 -8.37 20.17
CA ILE A 68 12.75 -7.98 20.14
C ILE A 68 11.81 -9.13 19.74
N GLN A 69 12.36 -10.21 19.19
CA GLN A 69 11.62 -11.40 18.73
C GLN A 69 11.92 -12.66 19.57
N THR A 70 12.72 -12.53 20.62
CA THR A 70 13.08 -13.62 21.54
C THR A 70 12.62 -13.28 22.95
N GLU A 71 12.31 -14.30 23.75
CA GLU A 71 11.90 -14.14 25.14
C GLU A 71 13.01 -13.45 25.94
N THR A 72 12.68 -12.31 26.57
CA THR A 72 13.61 -11.54 27.41
C THR A 72 12.97 -11.25 28.76
N GLN A 73 13.81 -11.01 29.76
CA GLN A 73 13.38 -10.64 31.10
C GLN A 73 12.91 -9.17 31.13
N PRO A 74 12.01 -8.79 32.05
CA PRO A 74 11.52 -7.41 32.15
C PRO A 74 12.62 -6.34 32.26
N ALA A 75 13.71 -6.64 32.97
CA ALA A 75 14.87 -5.74 33.07
C ALA A 75 15.61 -5.56 31.74
N GLN A 76 15.66 -6.62 30.92
CA GLN A 76 16.24 -6.57 29.57
C GLN A 76 15.35 -5.75 28.63
N ASP A 77 14.04 -5.94 28.69
CA ASP A 77 13.08 -5.12 27.95
C ASP A 77 13.24 -3.63 28.30
N ILE A 78 13.31 -3.28 29.60
CA ILE A 78 13.54 -1.88 30.02
C ILE A 78 14.86 -1.34 29.44
N ALA A 79 15.94 -2.12 29.47
CA ALA A 79 17.22 -1.71 28.92
C ALA A 79 17.16 -1.48 27.39
N ILE A 80 16.51 -2.39 26.65
CA ILE A 80 16.30 -2.24 25.19
C ILE A 80 15.45 -1.00 24.91
N LYS A 81 14.36 -0.78 25.66
CA LYS A 81 13.51 0.40 25.52
C LYS A 81 14.31 1.69 25.72
N ASN A 82 15.11 1.77 26.78
CA ASN A 82 15.92 2.96 27.10
C ASN A 82 16.97 3.24 26.02
N LEU A 83 17.59 2.18 25.46
CA LEU A 83 18.53 2.31 24.36
C LEU A 83 17.86 2.84 23.08
N LEU A 84 16.66 2.34 22.75
CA LEU A 84 15.98 2.64 21.48
C LEU A 84 15.04 3.86 21.56
N SER A 85 14.80 4.43 22.73
CA SER A 85 14.02 5.68 22.88
C SER A 85 14.65 6.80 22.05
N VAL A 86 13.80 7.66 21.48
CA VAL A 86 14.18 8.78 20.63
C VAL A 86 15.14 9.75 21.33
N SER A 87 14.97 9.89 22.65
CA SER A 87 15.80 10.76 23.50
C SER A 87 17.14 10.13 23.93
N SER A 88 17.40 8.88 23.56
CA SER A 88 18.57 8.16 24.06
C SER A 88 19.87 8.72 23.46
N PRO A 89 21.00 8.61 24.17
CA PRO A 89 22.31 8.95 23.62
C PRO A 89 22.64 8.17 22.35
N PHE A 90 22.09 6.96 22.20
CA PHE A 90 22.29 6.13 21.02
C PHE A 90 21.61 6.76 19.79
N ILE A 91 20.34 7.15 19.87
CA ILE A 91 19.64 7.80 18.74
C ILE A 91 20.25 9.16 18.40
N GLN A 92 20.63 9.96 19.41
CA GLN A 92 21.33 11.24 19.20
C GLN A 92 22.68 11.05 18.47
N ALA A 93 23.41 9.97 18.78
CA ALA A 93 24.66 9.66 18.08
C ALA A 93 24.40 9.28 16.61
N LEU A 94 23.35 8.53 16.33
CA LEU A 94 22.96 8.19 14.95
C LEU A 94 22.53 9.42 14.16
N GLU A 95 21.75 10.29 14.77
CA GLU A 95 21.37 11.59 14.19
C GLU A 95 22.62 12.41 13.86
N LYS A 96 23.52 12.58 14.83
CA LYS A 96 24.76 13.32 14.61
C LYS A 96 25.60 12.74 13.48
N LEU A 97 25.73 11.41 13.42
CA LEU A 97 26.51 10.71 12.40
C LEU A 97 25.84 10.71 11.03
N SER A 98 24.52 10.87 10.96
CA SER A 98 23.76 10.86 9.70
C SER A 98 24.07 12.03 8.76
N VAL A 99 24.69 13.10 9.29
CA VAL A 99 25.11 14.28 8.53
C VAL A 99 26.42 14.04 7.77
N TYR A 100 27.15 12.97 8.08
CA TYR A 100 28.49 12.68 7.55
C TYR A 100 28.42 11.55 6.51
N PRO A 101 28.55 11.86 5.20
CA PRO A 101 28.38 10.88 4.13
C PRO A 101 29.36 9.70 4.19
N GLU A 102 30.55 9.89 4.78
CA GLU A 102 31.55 8.84 4.99
C GLU A 102 31.10 7.71 5.92
N TYR A 103 30.08 7.96 6.75
CA TYR A 103 29.46 6.97 7.65
C TYR A 103 28.11 6.49 7.10
N SER A 104 28.08 6.19 5.80
CA SER A 104 26.91 5.63 5.13
C SER A 104 27.16 4.21 4.63
N TYR A 105 26.11 3.41 4.60
CA TYR A 105 26.15 2.02 4.17
C TYR A 105 25.51 1.86 2.81
N ASP A 106 26.23 1.20 1.92
CA ASP A 106 25.70 0.76 0.64
C ASP A 106 24.81 -0.47 0.86
N LEU A 107 23.54 -0.38 0.47
CA LEU A 107 22.65 -1.53 0.46
C LEU A 107 23.04 -2.46 -0.68
N VAL A 108 23.23 -3.73 -0.35
CA VAL A 108 23.48 -4.78 -1.34
C VAL A 108 22.29 -4.85 -2.27
N THR A 109 22.49 -4.65 -3.58
CA THR A 109 21.39 -4.67 -4.56
C THR A 109 20.53 -5.93 -4.45
N ALA A 110 21.15 -7.09 -4.17
CA ALA A 110 20.44 -8.35 -4.00
C ALA A 110 19.49 -8.41 -2.79
N SER A 111 19.63 -7.52 -1.79
CA SER A 111 18.70 -7.45 -0.65
C SER A 111 17.51 -6.54 -0.90
N LEU A 112 17.50 -5.76 -1.98
CA LEU A 112 16.38 -4.89 -2.35
C LEU A 112 15.24 -5.71 -2.97
N PRO A 113 14.00 -5.20 -2.97
CA PRO A 113 12.88 -5.84 -3.68
C PRO A 113 13.16 -6.01 -5.19
N ALA A 114 12.62 -7.07 -5.80
CA ALA A 114 12.96 -7.46 -7.17
C ALA A 114 12.59 -6.40 -8.24
N ASP A 115 11.53 -5.64 -8.01
CA ASP A 115 11.15 -4.48 -8.83
C ASP A 115 12.18 -3.36 -8.71
N ILE A 116 12.66 -3.06 -7.51
CA ILE A 116 13.74 -2.08 -7.28
C ILE A 116 15.05 -2.52 -7.94
N GLN A 117 15.41 -3.80 -7.80
CA GLN A 117 16.56 -4.37 -8.50
C GLN A 117 16.44 -4.18 -10.01
N ARG A 118 15.25 -4.42 -10.58
CA ARG A 118 14.99 -4.25 -12.00
C ARG A 118 15.10 -2.78 -12.42
N VAL A 119 14.51 -1.87 -11.65
CA VAL A 119 14.59 -0.42 -11.91
C VAL A 119 16.03 0.08 -11.88
N LEU A 120 16.82 -0.33 -10.89
CA LEU A 120 18.26 0.01 -10.80
C LEU A 120 19.05 -0.58 -11.96
N THR A 121 18.80 -1.85 -12.32
CA THR A 121 19.45 -2.53 -13.45
C THR A 121 19.11 -1.88 -14.78
N MET A 122 17.86 -1.41 -14.95
CA MET A 122 17.39 -0.71 -16.14
C MET A 122 17.85 0.76 -16.17
N GLY A 123 18.32 1.31 -15.06
CA GLY A 123 18.68 2.73 -14.93
C GLY A 123 17.49 3.69 -14.88
N ALA A 124 16.26 3.19 -14.72
CA ALA A 124 15.01 3.96 -14.75
C ALA A 124 14.71 4.61 -13.39
N THR A 125 15.66 5.38 -12.86
CA THR A 125 15.63 5.86 -11.47
C THR A 125 14.46 6.76 -11.11
N GLU A 126 13.82 7.36 -12.11
CA GLU A 126 12.56 8.10 -11.98
C GLU A 126 11.38 7.23 -11.53
N LEU A 127 11.49 5.91 -11.68
CA LEU A 127 10.50 4.94 -11.22
C LEU A 127 10.78 4.42 -9.80
N LEU A 128 11.90 4.81 -9.18
CA LEU A 128 12.20 4.41 -7.81
C LEU A 128 11.21 5.07 -6.84
N PRO A 129 10.71 4.32 -5.84
CA PRO A 129 10.02 4.90 -4.70
C PRO A 129 10.84 5.99 -4.02
N ARG A 130 10.16 6.98 -3.44
CA ARG A 130 10.77 8.16 -2.80
C ARG A 130 11.87 7.81 -1.79
N VAL A 131 11.66 6.76 -0.99
CA VAL A 131 12.63 6.29 0.01
C VAL A 131 13.99 5.95 -0.61
N TYR A 132 14.00 5.38 -1.82
CA TYR A 132 15.22 4.98 -2.53
C TYR A 132 15.78 6.11 -3.37
N THR A 133 14.92 6.93 -4.00
CA THR A 133 15.34 8.09 -4.81
C THR A 133 16.16 9.08 -4.00
N ASN A 134 15.77 9.33 -2.75
CA ASN A 134 16.48 10.24 -1.84
C ASN A 134 17.80 9.65 -1.29
N CYS A 135 18.01 8.35 -1.45
CA CYS A 135 19.20 7.62 -0.98
C CYS A 135 20.10 7.17 -2.14
N LEU A 136 19.83 7.63 -3.36
CA LEU A 136 20.55 7.21 -4.54
C LEU A 136 21.92 7.89 -4.62
N SER A 137 22.99 7.10 -4.64
CA SER A 137 24.36 7.58 -4.78
C SER A 137 24.99 7.02 -6.07
N VAL A 138 25.85 7.83 -6.69
CA VAL A 138 26.63 7.41 -7.86
C VAL A 138 27.99 6.94 -7.37
N ASN A 139 28.34 5.67 -7.63
CA ASN A 139 29.64 5.15 -7.26
C ASN A 139 30.74 5.79 -8.13
N VAL A 140 31.56 6.67 -7.54
CA VAL A 140 32.64 7.38 -8.26
C VAL A 140 33.87 6.49 -8.43
N SER A 141 34.01 5.44 -7.63
CA SER A 141 35.19 4.55 -7.59
C SER A 141 35.24 3.48 -8.67
N SER A 142 34.15 3.21 -9.39
CA SER A 142 34.18 2.34 -10.57
C SER A 142 34.82 3.12 -11.72
N GLY A 143 36.14 2.95 -11.88
CA GLY A 143 36.97 3.65 -12.86
C GLY A 143 36.33 3.71 -14.24
N SER A 144 36.30 4.92 -14.81
CA SER A 144 35.83 5.14 -16.17
C SER A 144 36.75 4.40 -17.14
N ASN A 145 36.31 3.24 -17.63
CA ASN A 145 36.72 2.87 -18.98
C ASN A 145 36.29 4.04 -19.89
N PRO A 146 37.18 4.57 -20.74
CA PRO A 146 36.87 5.71 -21.59
C PRO A 146 35.59 5.40 -22.36
N ILE A 147 34.57 6.23 -22.16
CA ILE A 147 33.26 6.08 -22.78
C ILE A 147 33.50 6.09 -24.29
N ASP A 148 33.21 4.98 -24.97
CA ASP A 148 33.18 4.94 -26.42
C ASP A 148 32.02 5.83 -26.89
N LEU A 149 32.35 7.09 -27.15
CA LEU A 149 31.45 8.14 -27.63
C LEU A 149 30.67 7.69 -28.88
N ARG A 150 31.21 6.74 -29.66
CA ARG A 150 30.58 6.23 -30.88
C ARG A 150 29.45 5.23 -30.58
N ALA A 151 29.62 4.39 -29.55
CA ALA A 151 28.59 3.47 -29.06
C ALA A 151 27.51 4.18 -28.23
N ALA A 152 27.87 5.25 -27.51
CA ALA A 152 26.93 6.09 -26.78
C ALA A 152 26.04 6.92 -27.74
N ALA A 153 26.61 7.48 -28.81
CA ALA A 153 25.87 8.28 -29.80
C ALA A 153 24.85 7.47 -30.62
N THR A 154 25.05 6.15 -30.79
CA THR A 154 24.09 5.28 -31.49
C THR A 154 22.96 4.77 -30.58
N LYS A 155 23.14 4.76 -29.25
CA LYS A 155 22.12 4.34 -28.27
C LYS A 155 21.18 5.46 -27.81
N GLN A 156 21.51 6.74 -28.04
CA GLN A 156 20.69 7.90 -27.63
C GLN A 156 19.46 8.18 -28.53
N SER A 157 19.15 7.29 -29.49
CA SER A 157 18.04 7.46 -30.44
C SER A 157 16.69 6.87 -29.95
N THR A 158 16.67 6.18 -28.80
CA THR A 158 15.45 5.66 -28.17
C THR A 158 15.32 6.26 -26.77
N LEU A 159 14.08 6.42 -26.28
CA LEU A 159 13.71 6.89 -24.92
C LEU A 159 14.19 5.94 -23.81
N LEU A 160 15.43 5.45 -23.90
CA LEU A 160 16.06 4.65 -22.88
C LEU A 160 16.75 5.57 -21.87
N PRO A 161 16.67 5.22 -20.57
CA PRO A 161 17.18 6.02 -19.47
C PRO A 161 18.67 6.32 -19.64
N ASN A 162 19.06 7.52 -19.17
CA ASN A 162 20.40 8.09 -19.28
C ASN A 162 21.51 7.07 -19.00
N GLY A 163 22.10 6.52 -20.06
CA GLY A 163 23.18 5.53 -20.06
C GLY A 163 24.54 6.09 -19.67
N THR A 164 24.61 6.98 -18.66
CA THR A 164 25.88 7.21 -17.97
C THR A 164 26.15 5.97 -17.13
N GLY A 165 26.95 5.04 -17.65
CA GLY A 165 27.24 3.71 -17.10
C GLY A 165 27.99 3.69 -15.77
N ARG A 166 27.57 4.51 -14.81
CA ARG A 166 28.00 4.43 -13.41
C ARG A 166 26.95 3.62 -12.67
N GLU A 167 27.43 2.59 -11.98
CA GLU A 167 26.60 1.78 -11.09
C GLU A 167 26.00 2.72 -10.02
N ARG A 168 24.67 2.78 -9.98
CA ARG A 168 23.95 3.54 -8.98
C ARG A 168 23.65 2.60 -7.82
N VAL A 169 23.99 3.04 -6.61
CA VAL A 169 23.83 2.25 -5.39
C VAL A 169 22.93 3.02 -4.44
N ILE A 170 22.07 2.30 -3.72
CA ILE A 170 21.29 2.89 -2.64
C ILE A 170 22.17 2.97 -1.40
N ARG A 171 22.42 4.18 -0.92
CA ARG A 171 23.28 4.46 0.22
C ARG A 171 22.45 5.06 1.34
N LEU A 172 22.39 4.36 2.47
CA LEU A 172 21.70 4.82 3.68
C LEU A 172 22.71 5.36 4.68
N ASN A 173 22.47 6.54 5.23
CA ASN A 173 23.24 7.00 6.39
C ASN A 173 22.90 6.15 7.65
N MET A 174 23.63 6.34 8.75
CA MET A 174 23.48 5.49 9.93
C MET A 174 22.05 5.44 10.51
N ILE A 175 21.37 6.59 10.62
CA ILE A 175 20.01 6.62 11.18
C ILE A 175 18.98 6.05 10.20
N GLN A 176 19.16 6.27 8.89
CA GLN A 176 18.32 5.66 7.86
C GLN A 176 18.45 4.14 7.87
N LEU A 177 19.68 3.61 8.01
CA LEU A 177 19.90 2.16 8.13
C LEU A 177 19.22 1.60 9.39
N TYR A 178 19.33 2.29 10.51
CA TYR A 178 18.63 1.92 11.74
C TYR A 178 17.11 1.85 11.56
N ILE A 179 16.52 2.92 11.01
CA ILE A 179 15.07 2.99 10.72
C ILE A 179 14.67 1.86 9.77
N PHE A 180 15.48 1.59 8.75
CA PHE A 180 15.23 0.51 7.80
C PHE A 180 15.17 -0.86 8.50
N TYR A 181 16.11 -1.17 9.41
CA TYR A 181 16.09 -2.42 10.19
C TYR A 181 14.90 -2.48 11.16
N PHE A 182 14.64 -1.38 11.86
CA PHE A 182 13.52 -1.25 12.79
C PHE A 182 12.19 -1.56 12.08
N LEU A 183 11.92 -0.90 10.95
CA LEU A 183 10.69 -1.08 10.17
C LEU A 183 10.64 -2.43 9.43
N SER A 184 11.79 -3.04 9.13
CA SER A 184 11.84 -4.36 8.47
C SER A 184 11.49 -5.51 9.40
N ALA A 185 11.76 -5.39 10.69
CA ALA A 185 11.57 -6.46 11.68
C ALA A 185 10.17 -7.12 11.66
N PRO A 186 9.04 -6.39 11.66
CA PRO A 186 7.70 -7.00 11.61
C PRO A 186 7.38 -7.66 10.26
N THR A 187 8.17 -7.39 9.22
CA THR A 187 7.94 -7.92 7.87
C THR A 187 8.57 -9.28 7.64
N TRP A 188 9.47 -9.74 8.51
CA TRP A 188 10.11 -11.03 8.34
C TRP A 188 9.14 -12.17 8.62
N GLU A 189 9.16 -13.20 7.77
CA GLU A 189 8.31 -14.37 7.94
C GLU A 189 8.60 -15.05 9.28
N PRO A 190 7.63 -15.55 10.05
CA PRO A 190 7.93 -16.30 11.28
C PRO A 190 8.89 -17.47 10.99
N LEU A 191 9.93 -17.65 11.83
CA LEU A 191 10.77 -18.85 11.69
C LEU A 191 9.89 -20.07 11.95
N ARG A 192 9.74 -20.93 10.94
CA ARG A 192 9.06 -22.20 11.11
C ARG A 192 9.88 -23.01 12.11
N SER A 193 9.31 -23.30 13.28
CA SER A 193 9.91 -24.26 14.20
C SER A 193 10.12 -25.56 13.43
N SER A 194 11.36 -25.94 13.19
CA SER A 194 11.65 -27.23 12.56
C SER A 194 10.91 -28.30 13.35
N PRO A 195 10.09 -29.15 12.71
CA PRO A 195 9.37 -30.19 13.42
C PRO A 195 10.42 -30.99 14.17
N THR A 196 10.33 -30.99 15.50
CA THR A 196 11.20 -31.79 16.35
C THR A 196 10.96 -33.22 15.89
N SER A 197 11.90 -33.77 15.13
CA SER A 197 11.83 -35.15 14.68
C SER A 197 11.87 -35.99 15.95
N PHE A 198 10.68 -36.37 16.43
CA PHE A 198 10.56 -37.41 17.43
C PHE A 198 11.04 -38.68 16.75
N MET A 199 12.35 -38.95 16.87
CA MET A 199 12.90 -40.27 16.63
C MET A 199 12.07 -41.23 17.47
N PRO A 200 11.31 -42.15 16.87
CA PRO A 200 10.63 -43.18 17.64
C PRO A 200 11.72 -44.00 18.33
N TYR A 201 11.67 -44.06 19.66
CA TYR A 201 12.54 -44.93 20.44
C TYR A 201 12.37 -46.36 19.92
N GLY A 202 13.38 -46.84 19.20
CA GLY A 202 13.46 -48.22 18.73
C GLY A 202 13.57 -49.15 19.93
N SER A 203 12.52 -49.94 20.15
CA SER A 203 12.48 -51.08 21.05
C SER A 203 13.59 -52.08 20.68
N THR A 204 14.39 -52.43 21.69
CA THR A 204 15.39 -53.49 21.67
C THR A 204 14.76 -54.85 21.38
N ALA A 205 15.14 -55.49 20.27
CA ALA A 205 14.92 -56.92 20.05
C ALA A 205 16.16 -57.55 19.42
N ASN A 206 16.71 -58.54 20.13
CA ASN A 206 17.79 -59.44 19.73
C ASN A 206 17.41 -60.29 18.51
N GLY A 207 18.39 -60.61 17.65
CA GLY A 207 18.26 -61.68 16.66
C GLY A 207 19.48 -61.83 15.75
N MET A 208 20.15 -62.99 15.83
CA MET A 208 21.40 -63.36 15.17
C MET A 208 21.31 -63.58 13.64
N SER A 209 22.44 -63.26 12.98
CA SER A 209 23.12 -63.94 11.85
C SER A 209 22.42 -64.28 10.52
N GLY A 210 23.05 -63.88 9.40
CA GLY A 210 23.03 -64.64 8.15
C GLY A 210 23.23 -63.87 6.82
N PHE A 211 24.48 -63.76 6.37
CA PHE A 211 24.99 -63.67 4.97
C PHE A 211 24.48 -62.64 3.92
N SER A 212 25.42 -61.74 3.57
CA SER A 212 25.89 -61.28 2.23
C SER A 212 24.93 -60.98 1.06
N THR A 213 24.96 -59.73 0.57
CA THR A 213 25.61 -59.38 -0.73
C THR A 213 25.69 -57.87 -0.97
N ASN A 214 26.76 -57.51 -1.69
CA ASN A 214 27.25 -56.17 -2.03
C ASN A 214 26.20 -55.15 -2.52
N THR A 215 26.25 -53.95 -1.92
CA THR A 215 26.17 -52.70 -2.68
C THR A 215 26.93 -51.62 -1.92
N SER A 216 28.08 -51.22 -2.46
CA SER A 216 28.91 -50.14 -1.95
C SER A 216 28.22 -48.79 -2.18
N TYR A 217 27.31 -48.43 -1.29
CA TYR A 217 26.91 -47.05 -1.07
C TYR A 217 27.86 -46.46 -0.01
N MET A 218 28.84 -45.69 -0.49
CA MET A 218 29.56 -44.74 0.34
C MET A 218 28.53 -43.79 0.98
N PRO A 219 28.46 -43.67 2.31
CA PRO A 219 27.81 -42.53 2.90
C PRO A 219 28.71 -41.33 2.56
N SER A 220 28.22 -40.47 1.67
CA SER A 220 28.72 -39.11 1.61
C SER A 220 28.49 -38.53 3.00
N PHE A 221 29.56 -38.48 3.79
CA PHE A 221 29.73 -37.47 4.82
C PHE A 221 29.47 -36.16 4.09
N SER A 222 28.27 -35.62 4.23
CA SER A 222 27.99 -34.24 3.87
C SER A 222 29.01 -33.44 4.66
N THR A 223 29.99 -32.95 3.92
CA THR A 223 31.05 -32.10 4.39
C THR A 223 30.44 -31.06 5.30
N ASN A 224 30.77 -31.16 6.58
CA ASN A 224 30.70 -30.06 7.53
C ASN A 224 31.47 -28.92 6.88
N SER A 225 30.73 -28.02 6.23
CA SER A 225 31.20 -26.69 5.91
C SER A 225 31.37 -25.99 7.25
N SER A 226 32.57 -26.13 7.77
CA SER A 226 33.17 -25.33 8.82
C SER A 226 33.40 -23.91 8.29
N ASN A 227 32.33 -23.27 7.82
CA ASN A 227 32.32 -21.84 7.57
C ASN A 227 31.70 -21.19 8.82
N SER A 228 32.59 -20.73 9.69
CA SER A 228 32.34 -19.71 10.70
C SER A 228 31.29 -18.68 10.29
N SER A 229 30.35 -18.31 11.17
CA SER A 229 30.11 -16.89 11.54
C SER A 229 28.75 -16.54 12.17
N LEU A 230 27.78 -17.44 12.32
CA LEU A 230 26.56 -17.10 13.07
C LEU A 230 26.60 -17.59 14.52
N GLN A 231 27.60 -17.11 15.28
CA GLN A 231 27.67 -17.27 16.74
C GLN A 231 26.60 -16.43 17.48
N TYR A 232 25.76 -15.72 16.73
CA TYR A 232 24.88 -14.64 17.18
C TYR A 232 23.49 -15.09 17.64
N GLN A 233 23.20 -16.38 17.64
CA GLN A 233 21.94 -16.87 18.21
C GLN A 233 22.02 -16.82 19.74
N ILE A 234 21.21 -15.95 20.33
CA ILE A 234 20.86 -16.05 21.75
C ILE A 234 19.85 -17.19 21.86
N ALA A 235 20.19 -18.17 22.69
CA ALA A 235 19.25 -19.23 23.03
C ALA A 235 18.07 -18.60 23.78
N GLY A 236 16.89 -18.63 23.17
CA GLY A 236 15.67 -18.10 23.75
C GLY A 236 14.47 -18.59 22.96
N ASN A 237 13.34 -18.76 23.64
CA ASN A 237 12.09 -19.07 22.95
C ASN A 237 11.69 -17.90 22.07
N LEU A 238 11.12 -18.18 20.91
CA LEU A 238 10.56 -17.13 20.06
C LEU A 238 9.35 -16.50 20.76
N ARG A 239 9.29 -15.17 20.78
CA ARG A 239 8.11 -14.42 21.24
C ARG A 239 7.56 -13.56 20.11
N SER A 240 6.28 -13.21 20.21
CA SER A 240 5.70 -12.24 19.28
C SER A 240 6.34 -10.87 19.47
N ILE A 241 6.67 -10.17 18.38
CA ILE A 241 7.19 -8.80 18.42
C ILE A 241 6.20 -7.85 19.13
N ASN A 242 4.91 -8.16 19.08
CA ASN A 242 3.84 -7.41 19.73
C ASN A 242 3.83 -7.50 21.26
N LEU A 243 4.51 -8.52 21.81
CA LEU A 243 4.69 -8.71 23.26
C LEU A 243 6.04 -8.17 23.74
N SER A 244 6.85 -7.62 22.83
CA SER A 244 8.13 -6.99 23.15
C SER A 244 7.96 -5.47 23.38
N VAL A 245 9.09 -4.78 23.57
CA VAL A 245 9.14 -3.31 23.65
C VAL A 245 8.85 -2.59 22.33
N TYR A 246 8.84 -3.32 21.20
CA TYR A 246 8.72 -2.75 19.87
C TYR A 246 7.48 -1.84 19.69
N PRO A 247 6.24 -2.21 20.09
CA PRO A 247 5.08 -1.36 19.91
C PRO A 247 5.19 -0.01 20.65
N ILE A 248 5.84 -0.01 21.82
CA ILE A 248 6.03 1.21 22.63
C ILE A 248 6.99 2.16 21.92
N ILE A 249 8.11 1.65 21.43
CA ILE A 249 9.09 2.44 20.66
C ILE A 249 8.48 2.92 19.34
N LEU A 250 7.65 2.08 18.71
CA LEU A 250 7.00 2.43 17.47
C LEU A 250 6.04 3.62 17.63
N GLU A 251 5.24 3.64 18.70
CA GLU A 251 4.38 4.77 19.03
C GLU A 251 5.20 6.05 19.29
N GLU A 252 6.31 5.94 20.04
CA GLU A 252 7.24 7.05 20.26
C GLU A 252 7.82 7.58 18.94
N TYR A 253 8.15 6.69 18.00
CA TYR A 253 8.72 7.06 16.70
C TYR A 253 7.69 7.72 15.79
N PHE A 254 6.45 7.26 15.81
CA PHE A 254 5.38 7.97 15.12
C PHE A 254 5.25 9.41 15.64
N GLU A 255 5.31 9.60 16.96
CA GLU A 255 5.18 10.94 17.58
C GLU A 255 6.29 11.91 17.21
N HIS A 256 7.52 11.42 17.06
CA HIS A 256 8.68 12.27 16.80
C HIS A 256 9.02 12.41 15.31
N PHE A 257 8.88 11.33 14.54
CA PHE A 257 9.29 11.28 13.15
C PHE A 257 8.15 11.49 12.16
N ILE A 258 6.88 11.22 12.51
CA ILE A 258 5.76 11.58 11.64
C ILE A 258 5.38 13.02 11.96
N PRO A 259 5.57 13.96 11.04
CA PRO A 259 5.48 15.40 11.31
C PRO A 259 4.09 15.95 11.70
N ALA A 260 3.08 15.07 11.80
CA ALA A 260 1.72 15.42 12.20
C ALA A 260 1.59 15.90 13.67
N ALA A 261 2.53 15.55 14.53
CA ALA A 261 2.47 15.82 15.98
C ALA A 261 3.65 16.63 16.54
N SER A 262 4.77 16.74 15.82
CA SER A 262 6.02 17.23 16.43
C SER A 262 6.19 18.75 16.35
N SER A 263 6.56 19.34 17.48
CA SER A 263 7.46 20.49 17.52
C SER A 263 8.82 20.02 17.04
N ASN A 264 9.33 20.55 15.92
CA ASN A 264 10.57 20.09 15.26
C ASN A 264 11.77 19.86 16.21
N VAL A 265 11.98 18.62 16.69
CA VAL A 265 13.20 18.23 17.42
C VAL A 265 14.23 17.58 16.48
N PHE A 266 13.80 16.93 15.40
CA PHE A 266 14.69 16.24 14.45
C PHE A 266 14.77 16.93 13.09
N PRO A 267 15.88 16.76 12.34
CA PRO A 267 15.98 17.12 10.94
C PRO A 267 14.86 16.56 10.07
N GLU A 268 14.31 17.40 9.18
CA GLU A 268 13.17 17.07 8.31
C GLU A 268 13.39 15.82 7.44
N PHE A 269 14.63 15.57 7.01
CA PHE A 269 14.96 14.40 6.18
C PHE A 269 14.75 13.07 6.91
N ILE A 270 14.89 13.04 8.25
CA ILE A 270 14.68 11.82 9.05
C ILE A 270 13.19 11.49 9.08
N GLY A 271 12.35 12.49 9.34
CA GLY A 271 10.90 12.31 9.36
C GLY A 271 10.35 11.91 7.99
N THR A 272 10.84 12.57 6.92
CA THR A 272 10.48 12.23 5.54
C THR A 272 10.89 10.79 5.19
N PHE A 273 12.13 10.40 5.51
CA PHE A 273 12.60 9.04 5.27
C PHE A 273 11.80 8.00 6.08
N PHE A 274 11.50 8.29 7.35
CA PHE A 274 10.73 7.38 8.20
C PHE A 274 9.32 7.13 7.64
N LEU A 275 8.64 8.20 7.21
CA LEU A 275 7.33 8.09 6.56
C LEU A 275 7.42 7.30 5.24
N ASP A 276 8.35 7.67 4.36
CA ASP A 276 8.54 7.01 3.07
C ASP A 276 8.90 5.52 3.26
N ALA A 277 9.70 5.18 4.28
CA ALA A 277 10.05 3.81 4.61
C ALA A 277 8.86 3.01 5.19
N CYS A 278 7.99 3.62 6.00
CA CYS A 278 6.74 2.98 6.42
C CYS A 278 5.85 2.68 5.22
N VAL A 279 5.70 3.63 4.30
CA VAL A 279 4.88 3.45 3.09
C VAL A 279 5.48 2.37 2.19
N GLU A 280 6.77 2.43 1.91
CA GLU A 280 7.46 1.43 1.09
C GLU A 280 7.35 0.04 1.75
N LEU A 281 7.97 -0.13 2.91
CA LEU A 281 8.15 -1.44 3.53
C LEU A 281 6.84 -2.04 4.04
N TRP A 282 5.85 -1.24 4.42
CA TRP A 282 4.60 -1.75 5.00
C TRP A 282 3.40 -1.78 4.06
N ILE A 283 3.32 -0.85 3.13
CA ILE A 283 2.13 -0.67 2.29
C ILE A 283 2.41 -1.13 0.85
N ARG A 284 3.52 -0.68 0.26
CA ARG A 284 3.79 -0.87 -1.17
C ARG A 284 4.39 -2.24 -1.50
N THR A 285 5.52 -2.61 -0.88
CA THR A 285 6.38 -3.73 -1.32
C THR A 285 5.69 -5.09 -1.27
N ARG A 286 4.62 -5.26 -0.48
CA ARG A 286 3.98 -6.57 -0.29
C ARG A 286 2.92 -6.85 -1.33
N TRP A 287 3.30 -7.70 -2.27
CA TRP A 287 2.33 -8.44 -3.05
C TRP A 287 1.74 -9.58 -2.21
N VAL A 288 0.42 -9.56 -2.01
CA VAL A 288 -0.31 -10.66 -1.40
C VAL A 288 -0.93 -11.47 -2.52
N ALA A 289 -0.38 -12.66 -2.80
CA ALA A 289 -0.96 -13.55 -3.79
C ALA A 289 -2.32 -14.10 -3.32
N GLU A 290 -3.12 -14.63 -4.25
CA GLU A 290 -4.42 -15.22 -3.92
C GLU A 290 -4.28 -16.31 -2.85
N GLY A 291 -5.08 -16.21 -1.78
CA GLY A 291 -5.07 -17.13 -0.65
C GLY A 291 -3.95 -16.90 0.37
N GLN A 292 -3.03 -15.96 0.13
CA GLN A 292 -2.03 -15.56 1.12
C GLN A 292 -2.59 -14.54 2.12
N LYS A 293 -1.94 -14.47 3.29
CA LYS A 293 -2.23 -13.49 4.33
C LYS A 293 -0.95 -12.83 4.83
N LEU A 294 -1.07 -11.60 5.32
CA LEU A 294 0.01 -10.98 6.09
C LEU A 294 0.09 -11.62 7.48
N SER A 295 1.27 -11.57 8.10
CA SER A 295 1.39 -12.00 9.49
C SER A 295 0.55 -11.07 10.39
N PRO A 296 -0.06 -11.59 11.47
CA PRO A 296 -0.83 -10.75 12.40
C PRO A 296 0.00 -9.61 13.01
N GLU A 297 1.29 -9.84 13.22
CA GLU A 297 2.24 -8.84 13.72
C GLU A 297 2.39 -7.66 12.77
N TYR A 298 2.54 -7.97 11.50
CA TYR A 298 2.67 -6.97 10.46
C TYR A 298 1.38 -6.20 10.25
N MET A 299 0.24 -6.89 10.22
CA MET A 299 -1.08 -6.27 10.10
C MET A 299 -1.36 -5.32 11.28
N ARG A 300 -0.90 -5.67 12.49
CA ARG A 300 -0.99 -4.81 13.66
C ARG A 300 -0.11 -3.56 13.54
N CYS A 301 1.10 -3.66 12.98
CA CYS A 301 1.97 -2.51 12.73
C CYS A 301 1.34 -1.55 11.70
N ILE A 302 0.83 -2.07 10.59
CA ILE A 302 0.09 -1.29 9.58
C ILE A 302 -1.12 -0.60 10.23
N THR A 303 -1.88 -1.34 11.04
CA THR A 303 -3.04 -0.80 11.74
C THR A 303 -2.65 0.30 12.73
N ALA A 304 -1.55 0.15 13.47
CA ALA A 304 -1.04 1.18 14.38
C ALA A 304 -0.63 2.45 13.61
N PHE A 305 0.06 2.29 12.47
CA PHE A 305 0.43 3.41 11.60
C PHE A 305 -0.80 4.16 11.07
N VAL A 306 -1.79 3.44 10.57
CA VAL A 306 -3.03 4.03 10.04
C VAL A 306 -3.85 4.69 11.15
N LYS A 307 -3.91 4.08 12.35
CA LYS A 307 -4.52 4.71 13.55
C LYS A 307 -3.80 5.99 13.95
N TYR A 308 -2.47 6.00 13.88
CA TYR A 308 -1.68 7.18 14.20
C TYR A 308 -1.96 8.36 13.24
N ILE A 309 -2.20 8.09 11.96
CA ILE A 309 -2.56 9.13 11.00
C ILE A 309 -3.99 9.61 11.25
N THR A 310 -4.92 8.66 11.45
CA THR A 310 -6.36 8.96 11.59
C THR A 310 -6.77 9.49 12.97
N ARG A 311 -5.93 9.35 14.01
CA ARG A 311 -6.15 10.02 15.31
C ARG A 311 -6.01 11.53 15.21
N GLN A 312 -5.32 12.02 14.18
CA GLN A 312 -5.20 13.43 13.89
C GLN A 312 -6.47 13.95 13.19
N ASP A 313 -6.82 15.20 13.45
CA ASP A 313 -7.97 15.83 12.80
C ASP A 313 -7.67 16.14 11.33
N LEU A 314 -7.99 15.20 10.43
CA LEU A 314 -7.74 15.35 8.99
C LEU A 314 -8.54 16.50 8.36
N ARG A 315 -9.53 17.10 9.06
CA ARG A 315 -10.20 18.29 8.53
C ARG A 315 -9.23 19.47 8.37
N LYS A 316 -8.16 19.49 9.17
CA LYS A 316 -7.09 20.49 9.09
C LYS A 316 -6.31 20.43 7.77
N LEU A 317 -6.47 19.39 6.95
CA LEU A 317 -5.83 19.28 5.64
C LEU A 317 -6.28 20.36 4.65
N THR A 318 -7.49 20.90 4.82
CA THR A 318 -8.00 22.02 4.01
C THR A 318 -7.39 23.36 4.41
N SER A 319 -6.89 23.46 5.64
CA SER A 319 -6.21 24.65 6.11
C SER A 319 -4.80 24.72 5.53
N LYS A 320 -4.45 25.85 4.91
CA LYS A 320 -3.08 26.10 4.40
C LYS A 320 -2.00 26.01 5.49
N THR A 321 -2.40 26.02 6.77
CA THR A 321 -1.54 26.00 7.94
C THR A 321 -0.90 24.65 8.24
N ASN A 322 -1.38 23.54 7.66
CA ASN A 322 -0.84 22.20 7.94
C ASN A 322 -0.43 21.43 6.67
N LEU A 323 0.49 22.02 5.89
CA LEU A 323 1.04 21.42 4.67
C LEU A 323 1.69 20.05 4.92
N VAL A 324 2.29 19.91 6.08
CA VAL A 324 3.03 18.73 6.50
C VAL A 324 2.11 17.52 6.73
N MET A 325 0.98 17.71 7.42
CA MET A 325 -0.04 16.66 7.54
C MET A 325 -0.69 16.35 6.19
N ALA A 326 -0.87 17.34 5.33
CA ALA A 326 -1.39 17.14 3.97
C ALA A 326 -0.47 16.26 3.12
N GLU A 327 0.83 16.47 3.22
CA GLU A 327 1.82 15.62 2.55
C GLU A 327 1.82 14.21 3.10
N THR A 328 1.75 14.06 4.43
CA THR A 328 1.65 12.75 5.09
C THR A 328 0.42 11.98 4.62
N TYR A 329 -0.75 12.63 4.63
CA TYR A 329 -2.00 12.04 4.19
C TYR A 329 -1.96 11.63 2.71
N ARG A 330 -1.47 12.52 1.82
CA ARG A 330 -1.37 12.23 0.38
C ARG A 330 -0.44 11.06 0.09
N THR A 331 0.72 11.01 0.75
CA THR A 331 1.71 9.94 0.56
C THR A 331 1.15 8.57 0.95
N VAL A 332 0.29 8.52 1.98
CA VAL A 332 -0.26 7.25 2.48
C VAL A 332 -1.55 6.84 1.76
N LYS A 333 -2.41 7.78 1.38
CA LYS A 333 -3.78 7.52 0.90
C LYS A 333 -3.84 6.53 -0.25
N ASP A 334 -3.12 6.80 -1.33
CA ASP A 334 -3.24 6.04 -2.57
C ASP A 334 -2.61 4.65 -2.43
N GLU A 335 -1.45 4.57 -1.76
CA GLU A 335 -0.78 3.30 -1.46
C GLU A 335 -1.62 2.44 -0.51
N LEU A 336 -2.25 3.06 0.51
CA LEU A 336 -3.13 2.36 1.45
C LEU A 336 -4.37 1.82 0.75
N TYR A 337 -4.97 2.58 -0.18
CA TYR A 337 -6.05 2.09 -1.01
C TYR A 337 -5.63 0.82 -1.77
N MET A 338 -4.46 0.86 -2.42
CA MET A 338 -3.93 -0.27 -3.18
C MET A 338 -3.64 -1.48 -2.30
N LEU A 339 -3.09 -1.28 -1.10
CA LEU A 339 -2.94 -2.35 -0.11
C LEU A 339 -4.30 -2.95 0.25
N ILE A 340 -5.24 -2.16 0.77
CA ILE A 340 -6.53 -2.67 1.25
C ILE A 340 -7.31 -3.36 0.13
N SER A 341 -7.26 -2.83 -1.11
CA SER A 341 -7.88 -3.46 -2.27
C SER A 341 -7.30 -4.86 -2.53
N ARG A 342 -5.97 -4.99 -2.55
CA ARG A 342 -5.28 -6.29 -2.69
C ARG A 342 -5.65 -7.25 -1.56
N LEU A 343 -5.67 -6.77 -0.31
CA LEU A 343 -6.05 -7.60 0.84
C LEU A 343 -7.53 -8.02 0.73
N ALA A 344 -8.44 -7.11 0.40
CA ALA A 344 -9.86 -7.39 0.29
C ALA A 344 -10.15 -8.48 -0.77
N LEU A 345 -9.43 -8.42 -1.90
CA LEU A 345 -9.56 -9.38 -3.00
C LEU A 345 -8.89 -10.73 -2.71
N ASN A 346 -7.66 -10.72 -2.18
CA ASN A 346 -6.80 -11.91 -2.17
C ASN A 346 -6.75 -12.65 -0.83
N TRP A 347 -7.16 -12.03 0.28
CA TRP A 347 -7.04 -12.64 1.62
C TRP A 347 -7.90 -13.91 1.75
N SER A 348 -7.47 -14.89 2.55
CA SER A 348 -8.23 -16.13 2.77
C SER A 348 -9.59 -15.88 3.45
N LYS A 349 -10.59 -16.75 3.27
CA LYS A 349 -11.97 -16.57 3.79
C LYS A 349 -12.11 -16.69 5.33
N ASP A 350 -11.01 -16.68 6.05
CA ASP A 350 -10.97 -16.95 7.50
C ASP A 350 -11.33 -15.71 8.33
N ASN A 351 -11.50 -15.91 9.65
CA ASN A 351 -11.78 -14.84 10.62
C ASN A 351 -10.78 -13.68 10.61
N ASP A 352 -9.54 -13.94 10.17
CA ASP A 352 -8.48 -12.95 10.03
C ASP A 352 -8.84 -11.85 9.01
N TYR A 353 -9.86 -12.08 8.17
CA TYR A 353 -10.41 -11.05 7.29
C TYR A 353 -10.98 -9.84 8.06
N LEU A 354 -11.33 -10.01 9.33
CA LEU A 354 -11.77 -8.92 10.21
C LEU A 354 -10.69 -7.82 10.30
N ASP A 355 -9.40 -8.18 10.32
CA ASP A 355 -8.32 -7.20 10.40
C ASP A 355 -8.28 -6.29 9.17
N VAL A 356 -8.57 -6.84 7.98
CA VAL A 356 -8.64 -6.07 6.72
C VAL A 356 -9.78 -5.06 6.79
N VAL A 357 -10.94 -5.50 7.30
CA VAL A 357 -12.13 -4.65 7.44
C VAL A 357 -11.93 -3.61 8.55
N ASP A 358 -11.23 -3.95 9.62
CA ASP A 358 -10.87 -3.00 10.67
C ASP A 358 -9.92 -1.92 10.14
N LEU A 359 -8.92 -2.30 9.34
CA LEU A 359 -8.02 -1.35 8.69
C LEU A 359 -8.78 -0.39 7.76
N TRP A 360 -9.67 -0.93 6.91
CA TRP A 360 -10.56 -0.12 6.08
C TRP A 360 -11.43 0.80 6.93
N ALA A 361 -12.06 0.30 7.98
CA ALA A 361 -12.97 1.08 8.82
C ALA A 361 -12.27 2.22 9.57
N ILE A 362 -11.01 2.02 10.01
CA ILE A 362 -10.20 3.07 10.63
C ILE A 362 -9.95 4.21 9.64
N TRP A 363 -9.61 3.90 8.39
CA TRP A 363 -9.36 4.92 7.36
C TRP A 363 -10.64 5.55 6.82
N ALA A 364 -11.68 4.76 6.60
CA ALA A 364 -12.96 5.20 6.05
C ALA A 364 -13.86 5.91 7.08
N ALA A 365 -13.53 5.87 8.38
CA ALA A 365 -14.24 6.62 9.41
C ALA A 365 -13.29 7.54 10.20
N PRO A 366 -12.61 8.50 9.56
CA PRO A 366 -11.61 9.34 10.23
C PRO A 366 -12.25 10.23 11.32
N TRP A 367 -13.57 10.47 11.27
CA TRP A 367 -14.32 11.14 12.34
C TRP A 367 -14.35 10.37 13.67
N LYS A 368 -13.95 9.10 13.68
CA LYS A 368 -13.74 8.32 14.91
C LYS A 368 -12.35 8.50 15.51
N LEU A 369 -11.49 9.34 14.91
CA LEU A 369 -10.18 9.73 15.45
C LEU A 369 -9.30 8.53 15.85
N GLY A 370 -9.23 7.52 14.98
CA GLY A 370 -8.40 6.33 15.21
C GLY A 370 -8.94 5.35 16.27
N LEU A 371 -10.14 5.58 16.82
CA LEU A 371 -10.80 4.63 17.71
C LEU A 371 -10.94 3.28 17.02
N HIS A 372 -10.67 2.21 17.77
CA HIS A 372 -10.78 0.87 17.24
C HIS A 372 -12.25 0.56 16.89
N PRO A 373 -12.53 0.07 15.67
CA PRO A 373 -13.88 -0.29 15.28
C PRO A 373 -14.48 -1.33 16.22
N SER A 374 -15.74 -1.15 16.61
CA SER A 374 -16.50 -2.09 17.44
C SER A 374 -17.80 -2.51 16.76
N SER A 375 -18.30 -3.71 17.07
CA SER A 375 -19.51 -4.26 16.44
C SER A 375 -20.74 -3.75 17.18
N SER A 376 -20.57 -3.52 18.48
CA SER A 376 -21.56 -2.96 19.38
C SER A 376 -21.43 -1.44 19.52
N ASP A 377 -20.93 -0.75 18.49
CA ASP A 377 -20.81 0.70 18.51
C ASP A 377 -22.21 1.34 18.54
N LYS A 378 -22.56 1.96 19.67
CA LYS A 378 -23.86 2.64 19.86
C LYS A 378 -23.80 4.13 19.56
N MET A 379 -22.61 4.66 19.30
CA MET A 379 -22.44 6.10 19.11
C MET A 379 -22.94 6.50 17.73
N THR A 380 -23.80 7.51 17.69
CA THR A 380 -24.25 8.14 16.44
C THR A 380 -23.23 9.22 16.08
N TYR A 381 -22.72 9.16 14.85
CA TYR A 381 -21.77 10.15 14.32
C TYR A 381 -22.44 10.92 13.18
N THR A 382 -22.18 12.22 13.08
CA THR A 382 -22.73 13.11 12.05
C THR A 382 -21.61 13.77 11.23
N PRO A 383 -20.81 12.98 10.48
CA PRO A 383 -19.56 13.45 9.87
C PRO A 383 -19.78 14.58 8.86
N ILE A 384 -20.89 14.56 8.13
CA ILE A 384 -21.22 15.58 7.13
C ILE A 384 -21.35 16.96 7.80
N THR A 385 -22.15 17.06 8.86
CA THR A 385 -22.36 18.30 9.62
C THR A 385 -21.10 18.79 10.33
N HIS A 386 -20.19 17.88 10.69
CA HIS A 386 -18.93 18.19 11.37
C HIS A 386 -17.77 18.49 10.39
N GLY A 387 -18.08 18.72 9.11
CA GLY A 387 -17.11 19.17 8.12
C GLY A 387 -16.20 18.08 7.57
N TRP A 388 -16.54 16.79 7.68
CA TRP A 388 -15.75 15.69 7.09
C TRP A 388 -16.03 15.44 5.61
N ALA A 389 -17.02 16.13 5.02
CA ALA A 389 -17.48 15.93 3.65
C ALA A 389 -16.34 16.02 2.61
N HIS A 390 -15.41 16.96 2.78
CA HIS A 390 -14.26 17.11 1.88
C HIS A 390 -13.28 15.92 1.95
N ILE A 391 -13.06 15.35 3.13
CA ILE A 391 -12.22 14.14 3.31
C ILE A 391 -12.93 12.91 2.73
N ILE A 392 -14.25 12.81 2.91
CA ILE A 392 -15.05 11.72 2.32
C ILE A 392 -14.92 11.76 0.79
N MET A 393 -15.03 12.95 0.18
CA MET A 393 -14.87 13.16 -1.25
C MET A 393 -13.45 12.83 -1.75
N ASP A 394 -12.40 13.12 -0.97
CA ASP A 394 -11.02 12.77 -1.35
C ASP A 394 -10.72 11.26 -1.25
N ASN A 395 -11.59 10.49 -0.59
CA ASN A 395 -11.49 9.04 -0.38
C ASN A 395 -12.60 8.25 -1.12
N ILE A 396 -13.20 8.79 -2.18
CA ILE A 396 -14.27 8.12 -2.95
C ILE A 396 -13.99 6.63 -3.27
N PRO A 397 -12.78 6.21 -3.71
CA PRO A 397 -12.50 4.80 -3.98
C PRO A 397 -12.72 3.87 -2.77
N PHE A 398 -12.51 4.36 -1.55
CA PHE A 398 -12.73 3.59 -0.32
C PHE A 398 -14.21 3.35 -0.02
N TYR A 399 -15.10 4.23 -0.46
CA TYR A 399 -16.55 4.08 -0.26
C TYR A 399 -17.23 3.39 -1.44
N VAL A 400 -16.73 3.57 -2.67
CA VAL A 400 -17.40 3.06 -3.87
C VAL A 400 -16.85 1.69 -4.28
N LEU A 401 -15.53 1.55 -4.43
CA LEU A 401 -14.93 0.28 -4.87
C LEU A 401 -14.75 -0.69 -3.71
N LEU A 402 -14.12 -0.26 -2.62
CA LEU A 402 -13.83 -1.17 -1.51
C LEU A 402 -15.12 -1.68 -0.85
N VAL A 403 -16.11 -0.82 -0.56
CA VAL A 403 -17.39 -1.31 0.00
C VAL A 403 -18.03 -2.33 -0.93
N ASN A 404 -17.99 -2.15 -2.25
CA ASN A 404 -18.52 -3.15 -3.16
C ASN A 404 -17.72 -4.47 -3.11
N ILE A 405 -16.38 -4.43 -3.02
CA ILE A 405 -15.56 -5.64 -2.86
C ILE A 405 -15.87 -6.34 -1.53
N LEU A 406 -15.98 -5.57 -0.44
CA LEU A 406 -16.35 -6.08 0.87
C LEU A 406 -17.74 -6.74 0.82
N LEU A 407 -18.72 -6.10 0.18
CA LEU A 407 -20.07 -6.64 0.03
C LEU A 407 -20.12 -7.89 -0.86
N GLN A 408 -19.40 -7.88 -1.98
CA GLN A 408 -19.26 -9.07 -2.83
C GLN A 408 -18.81 -10.28 -2.01
N ARG A 409 -17.86 -10.03 -1.10
CA ARG A 409 -17.32 -11.05 -0.20
C ARG A 409 -18.30 -11.44 0.90
N THR A 410 -18.96 -10.50 1.57
CA THR A 410 -19.99 -10.82 2.58
C THR A 410 -21.17 -11.56 1.98
N GLY A 411 -21.49 -11.32 0.71
CA GLY A 411 -22.50 -12.07 -0.05
C GLY A 411 -22.11 -13.52 -0.35
N THR A 412 -20.88 -13.95 -0.04
CA THR A 412 -20.44 -15.36 -0.10
C THR A 412 -20.43 -16.04 1.27
N PHE A 413 -20.74 -15.33 2.35
CA PHE A 413 -20.71 -15.89 3.69
C PHE A 413 -21.78 -16.98 3.83
N MET A 414 -21.34 -18.15 4.29
CA MET A 414 -22.24 -19.19 4.72
C MET A 414 -22.54 -18.95 6.20
N TYR A 415 -23.71 -18.40 6.52
CA TYR A 415 -24.19 -18.34 7.89
C TYR A 415 -24.72 -19.72 8.30
N LYS A 416 -23.84 -20.72 8.40
CA LYS A 416 -24.18 -22.09 8.86
C LYS A 416 -23.69 -22.28 10.30
N ASP A 417 -24.44 -23.03 11.10
CA ASP A 417 -23.99 -23.39 12.45
C ASP A 417 -23.01 -24.57 12.38
N PRO A 418 -21.88 -24.54 13.11
CA PRO A 418 -20.88 -25.60 13.08
C PRO A 418 -21.42 -26.96 13.55
N GLU A 419 -22.49 -26.97 14.36
CA GLU A 419 -23.09 -28.20 14.90
C GLU A 419 -23.79 -29.07 13.84
N GLN A 420 -24.09 -28.56 12.63
CA GLN A 420 -24.68 -29.37 11.56
C GLN A 420 -23.66 -30.17 10.73
N GLN A 421 -22.35 -30.03 10.98
CA GLN A 421 -21.30 -30.71 10.21
C GLN A 421 -20.81 -32.05 10.77
N GLN A 422 -21.35 -32.56 11.89
CA GLN A 422 -21.07 -33.94 12.30
C GLN A 422 -22.29 -34.63 12.90
N PRO A 423 -22.76 -35.69 12.25
CA PRO A 423 -22.69 -36.98 12.92
C PRO A 423 -21.99 -38.02 12.03
N GLN A 424 -21.28 -38.95 12.68
CA GLN A 424 -20.55 -40.12 12.13
C GLN A 424 -19.13 -39.76 11.67
N GLN A 425 -18.03 -40.14 12.35
CA GLN A 425 -17.72 -41.45 12.91
C GLN A 425 -16.89 -41.30 14.20
N GLN A 426 -17.49 -41.61 15.35
CA GLN A 426 -16.74 -41.90 16.58
C GLN A 426 -16.06 -43.26 16.42
N TYR A 427 -14.79 -43.28 15.97
CA TYR A 427 -13.91 -44.40 16.29
C TYR A 427 -13.55 -44.28 17.78
N LYS A 428 -14.11 -45.16 18.61
CA LYS A 428 -13.69 -45.39 20.00
C LYS A 428 -12.22 -45.81 19.99
N ALA A 429 -11.32 -44.92 20.39
CA ALA A 429 -9.97 -45.31 20.80
C ALA A 429 -9.98 -45.81 22.26
N PRO A 430 -9.13 -46.79 22.63
CA PRO A 430 -9.15 -47.40 23.96
C PRO A 430 -8.56 -46.47 25.03
N THR A 431 -9.16 -46.56 26.20
CA THR A 431 -8.87 -45.86 27.44
C THR A 431 -7.39 -46.02 27.87
N GLY A 432 -6.63 -44.93 27.83
CA GLY A 432 -5.29 -44.83 28.44
C GLY A 432 -5.17 -43.50 29.17
N MET A 433 -5.24 -43.53 30.51
CA MET A 433 -5.10 -42.37 31.39
C MET A 433 -3.75 -41.68 31.19
N SER A 434 -3.74 -40.38 30.90
CA SER A 434 -2.58 -39.51 31.11
C SER A 434 -3.06 -38.16 31.63
N TYR A 435 -2.79 -37.86 32.90
CA TYR A 435 -2.99 -36.54 33.47
C TYR A 435 -1.82 -35.65 33.02
N SER A 436 -2.10 -34.69 32.14
CA SER A 436 -1.17 -33.61 31.82
C SER A 436 -1.88 -32.28 32.04
N THR A 437 -1.61 -31.68 33.20
CA THR A 437 -1.93 -30.30 33.52
C THR A 437 -0.91 -29.39 32.84
N SER A 438 -1.22 -28.88 31.65
CA SER A 438 -0.52 -27.71 31.10
C SER A 438 -1.35 -26.44 31.31
N PRO A 439 -0.72 -25.27 31.55
CA PRO A 439 -1.43 -24.04 31.82
C PRO A 439 -2.04 -23.48 30.52
N PHE A 440 -3.18 -22.80 30.70
CA PHE A 440 -3.89 -21.98 29.72
C PHE A 440 -2.95 -21.14 28.85
N THR A 441 -2.64 -21.62 27.65
CA THR A 441 -2.19 -20.77 26.54
C THR A 441 -3.42 -20.46 25.70
N TYR A 442 -3.71 -19.17 25.49
CA TYR A 442 -4.68 -18.68 24.50
C TYR A 442 -4.21 -19.05 23.08
N GLY A 443 -4.26 -20.33 22.75
CA GLY A 443 -4.08 -20.85 21.41
C GLY A 443 -5.40 -20.79 20.68
N THR A 444 -5.53 -19.82 19.78
CA THR A 444 -6.53 -19.78 18.70
C THR A 444 -6.30 -20.95 17.72
N THR A 445 -6.55 -22.18 18.15
CA THR A 445 -6.45 -23.37 17.30
C THR A 445 -7.79 -23.67 16.61
N GLY A 446 -7.92 -23.13 15.40
CA GLY A 446 -8.24 -23.94 14.22
C GLY A 446 -9.69 -24.36 13.90
N ALA A 447 -10.67 -24.22 14.80
CA ALA A 447 -12.05 -24.67 14.51
C ALA A 447 -13.08 -23.55 14.22
N ASP A 448 -12.71 -22.28 14.42
CA ASP A 448 -13.65 -21.15 14.28
C ASP A 448 -13.69 -20.50 12.89
N ALA A 449 -12.97 -21.04 11.89
CA ALA A 449 -12.68 -20.40 10.59
C ALA A 449 -13.90 -20.09 9.69
N SER A 450 -15.12 -20.45 10.09
CA SER A 450 -16.37 -20.04 9.43
C SER A 450 -17.51 -19.79 10.43
N ASN A 451 -17.18 -19.39 11.66
CA ASN A 451 -18.19 -19.17 12.67
C ASN A 451 -19.04 -17.95 12.30
N ILE A 452 -20.37 -18.12 12.28
CA ILE A 452 -21.38 -17.09 12.03
C ILE A 452 -21.05 -15.75 12.73
N ARG A 453 -20.46 -15.83 13.93
CA ARG A 453 -20.02 -14.68 14.73
C ARG A 453 -18.95 -13.83 14.05
N GLY A 454 -17.98 -14.45 13.38
CA GLY A 454 -16.93 -13.74 12.64
C GLY A 454 -17.51 -12.96 11.46
N ASN A 455 -18.37 -13.62 10.68
CA ASN A 455 -19.09 -13.02 9.56
C ASN A 455 -19.94 -11.82 10.00
N PHE A 456 -20.63 -11.94 11.14
CA PHE A 456 -21.36 -10.82 11.73
C PHE A 456 -20.47 -9.66 12.14
N ARG A 457 -19.33 -9.94 12.78
CA ARG A 457 -18.40 -8.87 13.17
C ARG A 457 -17.99 -8.07 11.94
N ILE A 458 -17.61 -8.74 10.86
CA ILE A 458 -17.25 -8.12 9.58
C ILE A 458 -18.40 -7.26 9.05
N LEU A 459 -19.62 -7.82 8.98
CA LEU A 459 -20.79 -7.10 8.47
C LEU A 459 -21.10 -5.86 9.32
N TYR A 460 -21.14 -6.00 10.65
CA TYR A 460 -21.37 -4.87 11.56
C TYR A 460 -20.27 -3.82 11.49
N ARG A 461 -19.01 -4.17 11.18
CA ARG A 461 -17.95 -3.18 10.96
C ARG A 461 -18.26 -2.30 9.75
N ILE A 462 -18.68 -2.89 8.63
CA ILE A 462 -19.08 -2.17 7.43
C ILE A 462 -20.27 -1.26 7.74
N ILE A 463 -21.31 -1.81 8.36
CA ILE A 463 -22.51 -1.07 8.70
C ILE A 463 -22.21 0.07 9.68
N ASN A 464 -21.35 -0.13 10.68
CA ASN A 464 -21.04 0.90 11.68
C ASN A 464 -20.24 2.09 11.14
N VAL A 465 -19.64 1.97 9.96
CA VAL A 465 -19.11 3.12 9.22
C VAL A 465 -20.24 3.80 8.45
N LEU A 466 -21.02 3.02 7.67
CA LEU A 466 -22.03 3.55 6.75
C LEU A 466 -23.28 4.12 7.44
N LYS A 467 -23.60 3.68 8.66
CA LYS A 467 -24.73 4.18 9.43
C LYS A 467 -24.55 5.61 9.97
N ALA A 468 -23.38 6.22 9.77
CA ALA A 468 -23.15 7.60 10.16
C ALA A 468 -24.18 8.52 9.48
N GLU A 469 -24.75 9.44 10.25
CA GLU A 469 -25.90 10.24 9.81
C GLU A 469 -25.53 11.10 8.60
N GLY A 470 -26.38 11.03 7.57
CA GLY A 470 -26.20 11.74 6.30
C GLY A 470 -25.14 11.17 5.36
N LEU A 471 -24.36 10.15 5.76
CA LEU A 471 -23.26 9.63 4.95
C LEU A 471 -23.74 8.94 3.67
N VAL A 472 -24.70 8.02 3.77
CA VAL A 472 -25.23 7.30 2.59
C VAL A 472 -25.90 8.26 1.61
N ASP A 473 -26.64 9.26 2.10
CA ASP A 473 -27.24 10.28 1.25
C ASP A 473 -26.19 11.11 0.52
N TYR A 474 -25.15 11.54 1.24
CA TYR A 474 -24.03 12.25 0.65
C TYR A 474 -23.30 11.40 -0.41
N LEU A 475 -23.07 10.11 -0.14
CA LEU A 475 -22.48 9.18 -1.10
C LEU A 475 -23.37 8.91 -2.32
N SER A 476 -24.70 8.92 -2.17
CA SER A 476 -25.65 8.84 -3.29
C SER A 476 -25.48 10.02 -4.25
N HIS A 477 -25.37 11.24 -3.75
CA HIS A 477 -25.12 12.42 -4.59
C HIS A 477 -23.75 12.38 -5.28
N ILE A 478 -22.74 11.79 -4.63
CA ILE A 478 -21.44 11.51 -5.26
C ILE A 478 -21.60 10.51 -6.43
N GLU A 479 -22.31 9.39 -6.24
CA GLU A 479 -22.57 8.44 -7.34
C GLU A 479 -23.32 9.09 -8.50
N GLU A 480 -24.30 9.94 -8.23
CA GLU A 480 -25.03 10.71 -9.24
C GLU A 480 -24.12 11.69 -9.99
N GLY A 481 -23.25 12.41 -9.27
CA GLY A 481 -22.24 13.28 -9.88
C GLY A 481 -21.29 12.50 -10.80
N LEU A 482 -20.77 11.36 -10.35
CA LEU A 482 -19.91 10.49 -11.17
C LEU A 482 -20.65 9.95 -12.42
N LYS A 483 -21.94 9.63 -12.30
CA LYS A 483 -22.79 9.23 -13.44
C LYS A 483 -22.88 10.36 -14.47
N TYR A 484 -23.06 11.60 -14.02
CA TYR A 484 -23.15 12.77 -14.89
C TYR A 484 -21.83 13.05 -15.63
N ILE A 485 -20.68 12.88 -14.98
CA ILE A 485 -19.36 12.99 -15.64
C ILE A 485 -19.24 12.00 -16.81
N LYS A 486 -19.62 10.75 -16.60
CA LYS A 486 -19.63 9.73 -17.65
C LYS A 486 -20.57 10.10 -18.81
N SER A 487 -21.78 10.52 -18.49
CA SER A 487 -22.78 10.93 -19.49
C SER A 487 -22.28 12.12 -20.30
N ASN A 488 -21.68 13.13 -19.66
CA ASN A 488 -21.13 14.29 -20.35
C ASN A 488 -19.89 13.95 -21.18
N ALA A 489 -19.01 13.06 -20.71
CA ALA A 489 -17.92 12.56 -21.52
C ALA A 489 -18.41 11.89 -22.82
N SER A 490 -19.63 11.35 -22.81
CA SER A 490 -20.29 10.75 -23.98
C SER A 490 -21.15 11.74 -24.78
N ALA A 491 -21.67 12.80 -24.13
CA ALA A 491 -22.70 13.70 -24.65
C ALA A 491 -22.18 15.07 -25.15
N VAL A 492 -20.87 15.30 -25.22
CA VAL A 492 -20.28 16.47 -25.92
C VAL A 492 -20.76 16.62 -27.39
N HIS A 493 -21.48 15.63 -27.94
CA HIS A 493 -22.07 15.69 -29.27
C HIS A 493 -23.57 15.98 -29.38
N GLN A 494 -24.36 16.08 -28.30
CA GLN A 494 -25.82 16.31 -28.42
C GLN A 494 -26.38 17.16 -27.28
N LEU A 495 -26.38 18.48 -27.44
CA LEU A 495 -27.16 19.41 -26.63
C LEU A 495 -28.44 19.79 -27.39
N ASP A 496 -29.53 19.07 -27.14
CA ASP A 496 -30.87 19.53 -27.51
C ASP A 496 -31.63 19.96 -26.26
N ALA A 497 -32.01 21.24 -26.26
CA ALA A 497 -32.69 21.93 -25.17
C ALA A 497 -34.21 21.79 -25.35
N GLY A 498 -34.88 20.93 -24.57
CA GLY A 498 -36.33 20.75 -24.81
C GLY A 498 -37.22 20.10 -23.76
N SER A 499 -36.75 19.63 -22.60
CA SER A 499 -37.65 18.99 -21.62
C SER A 499 -37.68 19.70 -20.25
N SER A 500 -38.80 20.37 -19.99
CA SER A 500 -39.12 21.06 -18.74
C SER A 500 -39.80 20.14 -17.72
N MET A 501 -39.18 19.00 -17.41
CA MET A 501 -39.55 18.21 -16.23
C MET A 501 -38.63 18.63 -15.08
N SER A 502 -39.21 18.79 -13.88
CA SER A 502 -38.56 19.23 -12.64
C SER A 502 -37.08 18.82 -12.59
N LYS A 503 -36.18 19.78 -12.85
CA LYS A 503 -34.74 19.49 -12.92
C LYS A 503 -34.34 18.85 -11.59
N PRO A 504 -33.83 17.60 -11.59
CA PRO A 504 -33.27 17.03 -10.39
C PRO A 504 -32.23 17.99 -9.81
N LEU A 505 -32.18 18.08 -8.48
CA LEU A 505 -31.24 18.95 -7.78
C LEU A 505 -29.83 18.68 -8.32
N ASP A 506 -29.14 19.73 -8.74
CA ASP A 506 -27.81 19.61 -9.32
C ASP A 506 -26.85 19.02 -8.26
N PRO A 507 -26.33 17.79 -8.45
CA PRO A 507 -25.52 17.12 -7.44
C PRO A 507 -24.26 17.91 -7.12
N TYR A 508 -23.70 18.66 -8.08
CA TYR A 508 -22.50 19.46 -7.84
C TYR A 508 -22.77 20.63 -6.91
N LYS A 509 -23.91 21.32 -7.07
CA LYS A 509 -24.30 22.43 -6.18
C LYS A 509 -24.59 21.95 -4.77
N TYR A 510 -25.29 20.82 -4.65
CA TYR A 510 -25.54 20.20 -3.35
C TYR A 510 -24.24 19.84 -2.64
N LEU A 511 -23.36 19.09 -3.31
CA LEU A 511 -22.06 18.69 -2.75
C LEU A 511 -21.17 19.90 -2.43
N SER A 512 -21.23 20.94 -3.26
CA SER A 512 -20.50 22.19 -3.05
C SER A 512 -20.98 22.92 -1.81
N ASN A 513 -22.29 23.04 -1.64
CA ASN A 513 -22.89 23.64 -0.46
C ASN A 513 -22.49 22.89 0.82
N ILE A 514 -22.45 21.55 0.78
CA ILE A 514 -22.03 20.73 1.92
C ILE A 514 -20.52 20.84 2.21
N CYS A 515 -19.66 20.90 1.18
CA CYS A 515 -18.21 20.94 1.37
C CYS A 515 -17.67 22.32 1.71
N TYR A 516 -18.25 23.36 1.12
CA TYR A 516 -17.70 24.71 1.10
C TYR A 516 -18.66 25.77 1.64
N ASN A 517 -19.86 25.38 2.09
CA ASN A 517 -20.93 26.29 2.52
C ASN A 517 -21.33 27.31 1.44
N THR A 518 -21.22 26.93 0.17
CA THR A 518 -21.62 27.74 -0.98
C THR A 518 -21.92 26.86 -2.19
N GLU A 519 -22.93 27.21 -2.99
CA GLU A 519 -23.19 26.53 -4.27
C GLU A 519 -22.23 26.99 -5.39
N GLN A 520 -21.46 28.06 -5.17
CA GLN A 520 -20.62 28.69 -6.19
C GLN A 520 -19.28 27.98 -6.43
N MET A 521 -18.93 27.00 -5.59
CA MET A 521 -17.68 26.22 -5.68
C MET A 521 -17.94 24.85 -6.33
N ASP A 522 -18.98 24.73 -7.15
CA ASP A 522 -19.37 23.50 -7.86
C ASP A 522 -18.25 23.02 -8.80
N PHE A 523 -17.49 23.93 -9.40
CA PHE A 523 -16.32 23.61 -10.22
C PHE A 523 -15.24 22.82 -9.47
N LEU A 524 -14.99 23.10 -8.18
CA LEU A 524 -14.03 22.33 -7.36
C LEU A 524 -14.53 20.91 -7.07
N VAL A 525 -15.84 20.76 -6.89
CA VAL A 525 -16.47 19.43 -6.74
C VAL A 525 -16.36 18.66 -8.04
N THR A 526 -16.69 19.29 -9.17
CA THR A 526 -16.59 18.69 -10.51
C THR A 526 -15.17 18.22 -10.81
N ASP A 527 -14.15 19.03 -10.51
CA ASP A 527 -12.75 18.66 -10.69
C ASP A 527 -12.38 17.42 -9.86
N LYS A 528 -12.73 17.42 -8.56
CA LYS A 528 -12.49 16.26 -7.67
C LYS A 528 -13.21 15.00 -8.12
N LEU A 529 -14.49 15.10 -8.51
CA LEU A 529 -15.24 13.97 -9.03
C LEU A 529 -14.68 13.49 -10.37
N THR A 530 -14.14 14.38 -11.20
CA THR A 530 -13.48 14.02 -12.47
C THR A 530 -12.21 13.23 -12.21
N SER A 531 -11.33 13.72 -11.32
CA SER A 531 -10.12 12.98 -10.92
C SER A 531 -10.46 11.63 -10.28
N ALA A 532 -11.50 11.59 -9.44
CA ALA A 532 -11.98 10.34 -8.85
C ALA A 532 -12.50 9.38 -9.93
N TYR A 533 -13.30 9.85 -10.88
CA TYR A 533 -13.80 9.03 -11.99
C TYR A 533 -12.67 8.48 -12.86
N GLU A 534 -11.68 9.31 -13.23
CA GLU A 534 -10.50 8.89 -13.99
C GLU A 534 -9.71 7.80 -13.25
N LEU A 535 -9.52 7.94 -11.93
CA LEU A 535 -8.92 6.92 -11.10
C LEU A 535 -9.75 5.62 -11.06
N LEU A 536 -11.08 5.72 -10.91
CA LEU A 536 -11.99 4.57 -10.94
C LEU A 536 -11.92 3.84 -12.30
N VAL A 537 -11.82 4.58 -13.40
CA VAL A 537 -11.63 4.03 -14.75
C VAL A 537 -10.30 3.31 -14.88
N GLN A 538 -9.21 3.91 -14.39
CA GLN A 538 -7.88 3.30 -14.40
C GLN A 538 -7.85 1.99 -13.60
N ILE A 539 -8.51 1.95 -12.45
CA ILE A 539 -8.57 0.76 -11.60
C ILE A 539 -9.43 -0.36 -12.22
N ASN A 540 -10.43 -0.02 -13.03
CA ASN A 540 -11.32 -1.01 -13.69
C ASN A 540 -10.93 -1.29 -15.15
N ASP A 541 -9.66 -1.06 -15.52
CA ASP A 541 -9.11 -1.36 -16.85
C ASP A 541 -9.94 -0.77 -18.03
N GLY A 542 -10.42 0.47 -17.89
CA GLY A 542 -10.85 1.30 -19.03
C GLY A 542 -12.29 1.81 -19.02
N ALA A 543 -13.24 1.13 -18.37
CA ALA A 543 -14.60 1.64 -18.23
C ALA A 543 -15.15 1.39 -16.83
N TRP A 544 -15.56 2.47 -16.16
CA TRP A 544 -16.26 2.38 -14.89
C TRP A 544 -17.73 2.78 -15.03
N VAL A 545 -18.59 2.08 -14.29
CA VAL A 545 -20.02 2.38 -14.20
C VAL A 545 -20.42 2.39 -12.74
N THR A 546 -21.25 3.37 -12.37
CA THR A 546 -21.87 3.43 -11.05
C THR A 546 -22.58 2.10 -10.78
N ARG A 547 -22.27 1.48 -9.65
CA ARG A 547 -22.90 0.21 -9.25
C ARG A 547 -24.26 0.44 -8.55
N GLY A 548 -24.66 1.71 -8.34
CA GLY A 548 -25.88 2.06 -7.63
C GLY A 548 -25.86 1.52 -6.21
N LEU A 549 -24.73 1.64 -5.54
CA LEU A 549 -24.56 1.13 -4.19
C LEU A 549 -25.37 1.98 -3.21
N TYR A 550 -25.43 3.30 -3.44
CA TYR A 550 -26.07 4.28 -2.58
C TYR A 550 -27.29 4.95 -3.24
N SER A 551 -27.49 4.79 -4.55
CA SER A 551 -28.64 5.34 -5.28
C SER A 551 -29.98 4.95 -4.65
N ASN A 552 -30.90 5.90 -4.47
CA ASN A 552 -32.24 5.61 -3.96
C ASN A 552 -33.14 4.86 -4.95
N ASP A 553 -32.76 4.79 -6.23
CA ASP A 553 -33.53 4.11 -7.27
C ASP A 553 -33.40 2.59 -7.12
N GLN A 554 -34.52 1.91 -6.83
CA GLN A 554 -34.56 0.46 -6.64
C GLN A 554 -34.15 -0.31 -7.91
N GLY A 555 -34.37 0.26 -9.10
CA GLY A 555 -34.06 -0.40 -10.37
C GLY A 555 -32.57 -0.50 -10.68
N THR A 556 -31.72 0.29 -10.00
CA THR A 556 -30.29 0.40 -10.31
C THR A 556 -29.37 -0.05 -9.18
N ARG A 557 -29.91 -0.77 -8.18
CA ARG A 557 -29.16 -1.18 -6.98
C ARG A 557 -28.02 -2.16 -7.30
N SER A 558 -26.93 -2.04 -6.54
CA SER A 558 -25.77 -2.94 -6.66
C SER A 558 -26.15 -4.41 -6.46
N LYS A 559 -25.77 -5.25 -7.43
CA LYS A 559 -25.95 -6.71 -7.38
C LYS A 559 -25.35 -7.31 -6.10
N GLU A 560 -24.19 -6.81 -5.67
CA GLU A 560 -23.49 -7.35 -4.50
C GLU A 560 -24.14 -6.96 -3.17
N LEU A 561 -24.75 -5.78 -3.12
CA LEU A 561 -25.56 -5.34 -1.98
C LEU A 561 -26.81 -6.22 -1.84
N ILE A 562 -27.56 -6.40 -2.93
CA ILE A 562 -28.77 -7.25 -2.96
C ILE A 562 -28.41 -8.69 -2.62
N LYS A 563 -27.31 -9.23 -3.18
CA LYS A 563 -26.82 -10.58 -2.86
C LYS A 563 -26.48 -10.74 -1.37
N THR A 564 -25.83 -9.75 -0.76
CA THR A 564 -25.53 -9.77 0.68
C THR A 564 -26.80 -9.78 1.52
N ILE A 565 -27.76 -8.92 1.19
CA ILE A 565 -29.03 -8.83 1.92
C ILE A 565 -29.84 -10.14 1.78
N ASN A 566 -29.91 -10.70 0.58
CA ASN A 566 -30.56 -11.98 0.32
C ASN A 566 -29.87 -13.12 1.08
N SER A 567 -28.54 -13.14 1.12
CA SER A 567 -27.79 -14.15 1.90
C SER A 567 -28.14 -14.11 3.40
N ILE A 568 -28.30 -12.92 3.97
CA ILE A 568 -28.73 -12.76 5.38
C ILE A 568 -30.19 -13.24 5.53
N ARG A 569 -31.07 -12.85 4.61
CA ARG A 569 -32.49 -13.24 4.62
C ARG A 569 -32.67 -14.75 4.52
N ASP A 570 -31.99 -15.40 3.59
CA ASP A 570 -32.03 -16.85 3.41
C ASP A 570 -31.55 -17.55 4.69
N ALA A 571 -30.51 -17.00 5.33
CA ALA A 571 -30.02 -17.49 6.61
C ALA A 571 -31.03 -17.34 7.76
N ILE A 572 -31.88 -16.31 7.75
CA ILE A 572 -33.00 -16.13 8.69
C ILE A 572 -34.03 -17.23 8.45
N ILE A 573 -34.51 -17.37 7.21
CA ILE A 573 -35.56 -18.34 6.83
C ILE A 573 -35.14 -19.78 7.18
N ILE A 574 -33.91 -20.15 6.84
CA ILE A 574 -33.37 -21.49 7.14
C ILE A 574 -33.36 -21.76 8.66
N ARG A 575 -33.10 -20.74 9.48
CA ARG A 575 -33.01 -20.89 10.94
C ARG A 575 -34.35 -20.82 11.65
N GLU A 576 -35.29 -19.98 11.20
CA GLU A 576 -36.64 -19.93 11.76
C GLU A 576 -37.35 -21.29 11.66
N ASN A 577 -37.05 -22.05 10.60
CA ASN A 577 -37.54 -23.41 10.43
C ASN A 577 -36.90 -24.43 11.41
N ASN A 578 -35.73 -24.12 11.99
CA ASN A 578 -35.00 -24.98 12.93
C ASN A 578 -35.23 -24.50 14.38
N LYS A 579 -36.19 -25.12 15.09
CA LYS A 579 -36.65 -24.72 16.45
C LYS A 579 -35.67 -25.01 17.61
N SER A 580 -34.35 -24.84 17.43
CA SER A 580 -33.39 -24.99 18.54
C SER A 580 -33.21 -23.67 19.31
N GLY A 581 -32.98 -23.74 20.63
CA GLY A 581 -32.84 -22.54 21.48
C GLY A 581 -31.66 -21.64 21.12
N LYS A 582 -30.54 -22.20 20.63
CA LYS A 582 -29.39 -21.40 20.14
C LYS A 582 -29.69 -20.72 18.80
N ALA A 583 -30.50 -21.35 17.94
CA ALA A 583 -30.90 -20.75 16.66
C ALA A 583 -31.68 -19.45 16.89
N ALA A 584 -32.47 -19.35 17.96
CA ALA A 584 -33.22 -18.13 18.29
C ALA A 584 -32.33 -16.89 18.44
N VAL A 585 -31.19 -16.99 19.14
CA VAL A 585 -30.26 -15.85 19.34
C VAL A 585 -29.61 -15.43 18.01
N HIS A 586 -29.18 -16.39 17.20
CA HIS A 586 -28.61 -16.11 15.88
C HIS A 586 -29.64 -15.50 14.93
N VAL A 587 -30.90 -15.95 14.98
CA VAL A 587 -32.01 -15.34 14.22
C VAL A 587 -32.19 -13.89 14.62
N THR A 588 -32.20 -13.56 15.93
CA THR A 588 -32.28 -12.16 16.37
C THR A 588 -31.14 -11.30 15.80
N GLN A 589 -29.91 -11.80 15.84
CA GLN A 589 -28.75 -11.07 15.29
C GLN A 589 -28.80 -10.92 13.77
N LEU A 590 -29.30 -11.93 13.05
CA LEU A 590 -29.49 -11.88 11.59
C LEU A 590 -30.57 -10.87 11.22
N THR A 591 -31.69 -10.89 11.94
CA THR A 591 -32.81 -9.97 11.75
C THR A 591 -32.39 -8.53 12.03
N GLU A 592 -31.63 -8.30 13.10
CA GLU A 592 -31.06 -6.98 13.41
C GLU A 592 -30.12 -6.51 12.29
N ALA A 593 -29.18 -7.36 11.85
CA ALA A 593 -28.26 -7.02 10.77
C ALA A 593 -28.98 -6.75 9.44
N TYR A 594 -30.00 -7.54 9.10
CA TYR A 594 -30.85 -7.36 7.93
C TYR A 594 -31.59 -6.02 7.97
N GLN A 595 -32.26 -5.73 9.09
CA GLN A 595 -32.98 -4.47 9.28
C GLN A 595 -32.03 -3.28 9.17
N LEU A 596 -30.88 -3.37 9.83
CA LEU A 596 -29.88 -2.30 9.83
C LEU A 596 -29.31 -2.05 8.43
N MET A 597 -29.01 -3.10 7.65
CA MET A 597 -28.62 -2.98 6.24
C MET A 597 -29.71 -2.29 5.41
N CYS A 598 -30.96 -2.74 5.53
CA CYS A 598 -32.07 -2.14 4.79
C CYS A 598 -32.29 -0.68 5.17
N THR A 599 -32.19 -0.33 6.46
CA THR A 599 -32.30 1.05 6.93
C THR A 599 -31.15 1.92 6.42
N VAL A 600 -29.91 1.47 6.56
CA VAL A 600 -28.72 2.25 6.16
C VAL A 600 -28.70 2.49 4.66
N PHE A 601 -29.02 1.49 3.85
CA PHE A 601 -29.04 1.62 2.38
C PHE A 601 -30.39 2.08 1.80
N LYS A 602 -31.38 2.37 2.66
CA LYS A 602 -32.75 2.78 2.26
C LYS A 602 -33.40 1.81 1.27
N ILE A 603 -33.30 0.52 1.56
CA ILE A 603 -33.94 -0.54 0.78
C ILE A 603 -35.29 -0.88 1.42
N GLU A 604 -36.35 -0.77 0.63
CA GLU A 604 -37.68 -1.17 1.08
C GLU A 604 -37.75 -2.70 1.22
N VAL A 605 -38.16 -3.17 2.39
CA VAL A 605 -38.22 -4.62 2.70
C VAL A 605 -39.19 -5.36 1.77
N THR A 606 -40.23 -4.66 1.28
CA THR A 606 -41.26 -5.20 0.38
C THR A 606 -40.79 -5.45 -1.05
N SER A 607 -39.74 -4.77 -1.52
CA SER A 607 -39.27 -4.91 -2.90
C SER A 607 -38.29 -6.06 -3.12
N LEU A 608 -37.88 -6.77 -2.05
CA LEU A 608 -37.01 -7.95 -2.12
C LEU A 608 -37.74 -9.25 -2.46
N ALA A 609 -38.97 -9.21 -2.99
CA ALA A 609 -39.63 -10.41 -3.51
C ALA A 609 -38.85 -10.94 -4.74
N LEU A 610 -38.18 -12.09 -4.60
CA LEU A 610 -37.39 -12.69 -5.66
C LEU A 610 -38.25 -13.09 -6.87
N PRO A 611 -37.78 -12.82 -8.11
CA PRO A 611 -38.08 -13.71 -9.22
C PRO A 611 -37.46 -15.08 -8.91
N SER A 612 -38.29 -16.12 -8.90
CA SER A 612 -37.87 -17.50 -8.72
C SER A 612 -36.78 -17.89 -9.71
N SER A 613 -35.58 -18.14 -9.23
CA SER A 613 -34.45 -18.68 -9.99
C SER A 613 -34.69 -20.15 -10.35
N ASN A 614 -35.39 -20.37 -11.46
CA ASN A 614 -35.37 -21.63 -12.22
C ASN A 614 -34.91 -21.41 -13.67
N GLN A 615 -34.32 -20.26 -13.99
CA GLN A 615 -33.62 -20.09 -15.26
C GLN A 615 -32.20 -20.63 -15.10
N HIS A 616 -32.05 -21.90 -15.43
CA HIS A 616 -30.82 -22.40 -16.02
C HIS A 616 -30.43 -21.45 -17.16
N GLU A 617 -29.38 -20.66 -16.96
CA GLU A 617 -28.65 -20.05 -18.06
C GLU A 617 -28.07 -21.21 -18.89
N THR A 618 -28.83 -21.63 -19.90
CA THR A 618 -28.32 -22.42 -21.00
C THR A 618 -27.15 -21.65 -21.59
N GLY A 619 -25.97 -22.26 -21.56
CA GLY A 619 -24.72 -21.66 -21.99
C GLY A 619 -24.88 -20.95 -23.32
N GLN A 620 -24.84 -19.62 -23.28
CA GLN A 620 -24.50 -18.84 -24.45
C GLN A 620 -23.06 -19.23 -24.80
N SER A 621 -22.93 -20.04 -25.84
CA SER A 621 -21.67 -20.25 -26.54
C SER A 621 -21.08 -18.87 -26.80
N GLN A 622 -19.96 -18.56 -26.11
CA GLN A 622 -19.15 -17.41 -26.48
C GLN A 622 -18.93 -17.51 -28.00
N PRO A 623 -19.26 -16.46 -28.78
CA PRO A 623 -18.89 -16.43 -30.19
C PRO A 623 -17.39 -16.71 -30.24
N PRO A 624 -16.90 -17.52 -31.19
CA PRO A 624 -15.49 -17.85 -31.28
C PRO A 624 -14.71 -16.55 -31.19
N GLN A 625 -13.88 -16.41 -30.16
CA GLN A 625 -12.95 -15.29 -30.03
C GLN A 625 -12.08 -15.34 -31.28
N GLN A 626 -12.48 -14.59 -32.31
CA GLN A 626 -11.58 -14.27 -33.40
C GLN A 626 -10.41 -13.59 -32.71
N GLN A 627 -9.26 -14.26 -32.72
CA GLN A 627 -8.00 -13.67 -32.30
C GLN A 627 -7.91 -12.32 -32.98
N TYR A 628 -8.09 -11.26 -32.20
CA TYR A 628 -7.98 -9.90 -32.69
C TYR A 628 -6.56 -9.75 -33.22
N GLN A 629 -6.41 -9.73 -34.55
CA GLN A 629 -5.14 -9.41 -35.17
C GLN A 629 -5.06 -7.88 -35.26
N PRO A 630 -4.21 -7.23 -34.46
CA PRO A 630 -4.09 -5.78 -34.49
C PRO A 630 -3.67 -5.33 -35.89
N LYS A 631 -4.49 -4.49 -36.52
CA LYS A 631 -4.09 -3.75 -37.72
C LYS A 631 -3.24 -2.57 -37.28
N PHE A 632 -2.05 -2.43 -37.85
CA PHE A 632 -1.21 -1.28 -37.59
C PHE A 632 -1.51 -0.15 -38.59
N ALA A 633 -1.64 1.06 -38.08
CA ALA A 633 -1.80 2.26 -38.89
C ALA A 633 -0.44 2.75 -39.42
N GLY A 634 -0.46 3.59 -40.45
CA GLY A 634 0.73 4.32 -40.89
C GLY A 634 1.71 3.48 -41.72
N THR A 635 1.25 2.50 -42.49
CA THR A 635 2.13 1.74 -43.42
C THR A 635 2.59 2.56 -44.63
N ARG A 636 2.20 3.83 -44.73
CA ARG A 636 2.52 4.73 -45.83
C ARG A 636 3.84 5.47 -45.56
N THR A 637 4.61 5.68 -46.63
CA THR A 637 5.95 6.30 -46.59
C THR A 637 5.92 7.82 -46.45
N ASP A 638 4.74 8.45 -46.48
CA ASP A 638 4.57 9.90 -46.37
C ASP A 638 4.46 10.39 -44.92
N GLY A 639 4.47 9.51 -43.92
CA GLY A 639 4.54 9.89 -42.51
C GLY A 639 3.28 10.55 -41.96
N PHE A 640 2.13 10.44 -42.64
CA PHE A 640 0.84 10.95 -42.19
C PHE A 640 -0.20 9.85 -42.07
N LEU A 641 -1.03 9.92 -41.02
CA LEU A 641 -2.22 9.06 -40.88
C LEU A 641 -3.35 9.60 -41.76
N THR A 642 -4.06 8.72 -42.46
CA THR A 642 -5.28 9.13 -43.16
C THR A 642 -6.41 9.45 -42.16
N PRO A 643 -7.45 10.20 -42.55
CA PRO A 643 -8.61 10.45 -41.70
C PRO A 643 -9.26 9.16 -41.19
N GLU A 644 -9.28 8.12 -42.03
CA GLU A 644 -9.85 6.81 -41.71
C GLU A 644 -8.97 6.05 -40.70
N GLU A 645 -7.64 6.06 -40.87
CA GLU A 645 -6.72 5.48 -39.89
C GLU A 645 -6.82 6.20 -38.54
N ARG A 646 -6.94 7.54 -38.54
CA ARG A 646 -7.12 8.34 -37.33
C ARG A 646 -8.42 7.98 -36.62
N GLN A 647 -9.53 7.88 -37.35
CA GLN A 647 -10.82 7.48 -36.79
C GLN A 647 -10.77 6.04 -36.24
N ALA A 648 -10.11 5.11 -36.95
CA ALA A 648 -9.95 3.73 -36.50
C ALA A 648 -9.07 3.60 -35.24
N ILE A 649 -8.03 4.44 -35.07
CA ILE A 649 -7.23 4.52 -33.85
C ILE A 649 -8.08 5.04 -32.68
N LEU A 650 -8.86 6.11 -32.89
CA LEU A 650 -9.75 6.66 -31.87
C LEU A 650 -10.80 5.65 -31.39
N GLU A 651 -11.25 4.78 -32.30
CA GLU A 651 -12.20 3.70 -32.00
C GLU A 651 -11.53 2.43 -31.44
N GLY A 652 -10.20 2.43 -31.21
CA GLY A 652 -9.46 1.27 -30.70
C GLY A 652 -9.34 0.11 -31.69
N LYS A 653 -9.62 0.35 -32.98
CA LYS A 653 -9.61 -0.66 -34.05
C LYS A 653 -8.25 -0.80 -34.74
N MET A 654 -7.32 0.14 -34.52
CA MET A 654 -5.96 0.12 -35.06
C MET A 654 -4.94 0.60 -34.03
N PHE A 655 -3.71 0.06 -34.10
CA PHE A 655 -2.58 0.52 -33.31
C PHE A 655 -1.65 1.39 -34.15
N CYS A 656 -1.27 2.56 -33.63
CA CYS A 656 -0.20 3.36 -34.20
C CYS A 656 1.06 3.11 -33.37
N THR A 657 1.98 2.30 -33.90
CA THR A 657 3.30 2.14 -33.31
C THR A 657 4.21 3.26 -33.80
N PRO A 658 5.22 3.64 -32.99
CA PRO A 658 6.28 4.51 -33.43
C PRO A 658 6.81 4.10 -34.82
N ASP A 659 7.20 2.85 -34.99
CA ASP A 659 7.98 2.41 -36.14
C ASP A 659 7.27 2.52 -37.50
N ASN A 660 5.95 2.69 -37.50
CA ASN A 660 5.16 2.75 -38.72
C ASN A 660 5.13 4.15 -39.34
N VAL A 661 4.93 5.19 -38.54
CA VAL A 661 4.86 6.56 -39.05
C VAL A 661 6.26 7.19 -39.01
N GLN A 662 6.93 7.22 -40.17
CA GLN A 662 8.28 7.80 -40.26
C GLN A 662 8.26 9.31 -39.94
N PRO A 663 9.13 9.78 -39.02
CA PRO A 663 9.18 11.18 -38.66
C PRO A 663 9.77 12.01 -39.81
N LEU A 664 9.12 13.12 -40.16
CA LEU A 664 9.58 14.04 -41.20
C LEU A 664 10.25 15.29 -40.60
N GLY A 665 11.44 15.61 -41.09
CA GLY A 665 12.15 16.88 -40.83
C GLY A 665 12.80 17.02 -39.44
N ILE A 666 13.19 18.27 -39.11
CA ILE A 666 13.95 18.64 -37.90
C ILE A 666 13.16 18.35 -36.60
N ARG A 667 11.84 18.16 -36.70
CA ARG A 667 10.92 17.78 -35.62
C ARG A 667 11.04 16.32 -35.15
N ALA A 668 11.78 15.46 -35.87
CA ALA A 668 11.99 14.05 -35.52
C ALA A 668 12.66 13.82 -34.14
N LYS A 669 13.31 14.85 -33.58
CA LYS A 669 14.08 14.75 -32.34
C LYS A 669 13.37 15.23 -31.07
N THR A 670 12.23 15.90 -31.17
CA THR A 670 11.69 16.67 -30.01
C THR A 670 10.19 16.50 -29.72
N VAL A 671 9.40 15.84 -30.58
CA VAL A 671 7.94 15.77 -30.41
C VAL A 671 7.45 14.31 -30.37
N VAL A 672 6.61 13.99 -29.39
CA VAL A 672 5.89 12.70 -29.28
C VAL A 672 4.82 12.63 -30.37
N ARG A 673 4.64 11.42 -30.88
CA ARG A 673 3.87 11.07 -32.09
C ARG A 673 2.37 11.28 -31.87
N THR A 674 1.76 11.99 -32.82
CA THR A 674 0.34 11.96 -33.23
C THR A 674 -0.75 12.12 -32.16
N TYR A 675 -1.10 13.36 -31.76
CA TYR A 675 -2.48 13.76 -31.38
C TYR A 675 -2.77 15.29 -31.52
N GLU A 676 -1.92 16.08 -32.17
CA GLU A 676 -2.10 17.54 -32.19
C GLU A 676 -3.11 18.00 -33.26
N PHE A 677 -3.98 18.94 -32.88
CA PHE A 677 -4.91 19.58 -33.80
C PHE A 677 -4.15 20.43 -34.86
N PRO A 678 -4.53 20.40 -36.15
CA PRO A 678 -3.83 21.12 -37.21
C PRO A 678 -3.62 22.62 -36.96
N TRP A 679 -4.58 23.29 -36.32
CA TRP A 679 -4.49 24.71 -36.01
C TRP A 679 -3.44 25.02 -34.92
N MET A 680 -3.23 24.10 -33.98
CA MET A 680 -2.25 24.24 -32.90
C MET A 680 -0.83 24.10 -33.48
N VAL A 681 -0.66 23.16 -34.40
CA VAL A 681 0.57 22.98 -35.16
C VAL A 681 0.92 24.23 -35.96
N ASP A 682 -0.06 24.83 -36.65
CA ASP A 682 0.12 26.08 -37.40
C ASP A 682 0.49 27.26 -36.49
N TRP A 683 -0.15 27.37 -35.31
CA TRP A 683 0.16 28.41 -34.34
C TRP A 683 1.59 28.30 -33.80
N ILE A 684 2.00 27.09 -33.40
CA ILE A 684 3.36 26.80 -32.93
C ILE A 684 4.38 27.11 -34.04
N LEU A 685 4.11 26.70 -35.29
CA LEU A 685 5.00 27.00 -36.44
C LEU A 685 5.22 28.49 -36.66
N LYS A 686 4.22 29.33 -36.35
CA LYS A 686 4.31 30.79 -36.49
C LYS A 686 4.96 31.48 -35.30
N VAL A 687 4.81 30.93 -34.09
CA VAL A 687 5.27 31.54 -32.83
C VAL A 687 6.70 31.10 -32.47
N ASP A 688 7.04 29.85 -32.71
CA ASP A 688 8.31 29.23 -32.31
C ASP A 688 9.56 29.92 -32.94
N PRO A 689 9.57 30.28 -34.24
CA PRO A 689 10.68 31.06 -34.81
C PRO A 689 10.84 32.44 -34.18
N LYS A 690 9.74 33.08 -33.75
CA LYS A 690 9.78 34.38 -33.07
C LYS A 690 10.33 34.23 -31.66
N LEU A 691 9.87 33.23 -30.91
CA LEU A 691 10.43 32.92 -29.60
C LEU A 691 11.93 32.61 -29.71
N ASN A 692 12.34 31.83 -30.71
CA ASN A 692 13.76 31.55 -30.89
C ASN A 692 14.55 32.80 -31.31
N TYR A 693 13.98 33.70 -32.12
CA TYR A 693 14.61 34.98 -32.44
C TYR A 693 14.88 35.83 -31.18
N TYR A 694 13.95 35.84 -30.22
CA TYR A 694 14.11 36.62 -28.98
C TYR A 694 14.99 35.93 -27.94
N TYR A 695 14.90 34.61 -27.81
CA TYR A 695 15.52 33.87 -26.70
C TYR A 695 16.71 33.00 -27.12
N ASN A 696 16.97 32.86 -28.41
CA ASN A 696 18.06 32.07 -29.01
C ASN A 696 18.21 30.67 -28.39
N TYR A 697 17.11 30.02 -28.00
CA TYR A 697 17.17 28.71 -27.34
C TYR A 697 17.58 27.58 -28.28
N TYR A 698 17.67 27.81 -29.60
CA TYR A 698 18.34 26.89 -30.53
C TYR A 698 19.88 26.97 -30.49
N LEU A 699 20.47 27.92 -29.75
CA LEU A 699 21.91 27.88 -29.49
C LEU A 699 22.26 26.74 -28.51
N PRO A 700 23.43 26.10 -28.68
CA PRO A 700 23.99 25.19 -27.69
C PRO A 700 24.01 25.83 -26.31
N GLU A 701 23.75 25.06 -25.27
CA GLU A 701 23.62 25.54 -23.87
C GLU A 701 24.82 26.39 -23.43
N GLU A 702 26.01 26.01 -23.88
CA GLU A 702 27.30 26.71 -23.68
C GLU A 702 27.34 28.15 -24.21
N LYS A 703 26.47 28.50 -25.16
CA LYS A 703 26.39 29.82 -25.80
C LYS A 703 25.17 30.63 -25.36
N ARG A 704 24.37 30.11 -24.42
CA ARG A 704 23.18 30.81 -23.91
C ARG A 704 23.56 31.73 -22.75
N PRO A 705 22.98 32.94 -22.66
CA PRO A 705 23.10 33.76 -21.46
C PRO A 705 22.49 33.03 -20.26
N GLY A 706 23.26 32.88 -19.17
CA GLY A 706 22.92 32.03 -18.02
C GLY A 706 21.70 32.43 -17.19
N PHE A 707 20.98 33.49 -17.57
CA PHE A 707 19.73 33.91 -16.93
C PHE A 707 18.48 33.38 -17.64
N PHE A 708 18.63 32.70 -18.78
CA PHE A 708 17.50 32.07 -19.47
C PHE A 708 17.26 30.65 -18.93
N PRO A 709 15.99 30.23 -18.78
CA PRO A 709 15.68 28.87 -18.38
C PRO A 709 16.20 27.87 -19.43
N ASN A 710 16.78 26.75 -18.97
CA ASN A 710 17.34 25.71 -19.84
C ASN A 710 16.28 25.10 -20.78
N GLU A 711 15.01 25.22 -20.42
CA GLU A 711 13.85 24.80 -21.19
C GLU A 711 12.87 25.97 -21.41
N LEU A 712 12.98 26.65 -22.55
CA LEU A 712 11.90 27.46 -23.10
C LEU A 712 10.99 26.54 -23.92
N THR A 713 10.13 25.81 -23.23
CA THR A 713 9.11 25.01 -23.92
C THR A 713 7.75 25.60 -23.59
N ILE A 714 6.87 25.62 -24.59
CA ILE A 714 5.44 25.85 -24.39
C ILE A 714 4.78 24.61 -23.74
N ARG A 715 5.54 23.53 -23.45
CA ARG A 715 4.99 22.28 -22.88
C ARG A 715 4.30 22.48 -21.55
N PRO A 716 4.80 23.22 -20.55
CA PRO A 716 4.04 23.45 -19.31
C PRO A 716 2.75 24.22 -19.56
N TRP A 717 2.63 24.96 -20.68
CA TRP A 717 1.40 25.67 -21.04
C TRP A 717 0.45 24.77 -21.83
N ALA A 718 0.96 23.90 -22.72
CA ALA A 718 0.18 22.91 -23.45
C ALA A 718 -0.24 21.70 -22.59
N SER A 719 0.64 21.24 -21.68
CA SER A 719 0.36 20.17 -20.71
C SER A 719 -0.53 20.66 -19.56
N ARG A 720 -0.54 21.98 -19.28
CA ARG A 720 -1.50 22.61 -18.35
C ARG A 720 -2.74 23.18 -19.05
N GLN A 721 -2.96 22.89 -20.34
CA GLN A 721 -4.20 23.23 -21.04
C GLN A 721 -5.26 22.12 -20.94
N ARG A 722 -5.82 21.99 -19.74
CA ARG A 722 -7.29 22.09 -19.57
C ARG A 722 -7.66 23.44 -18.90
N LEU A 723 -6.83 24.46 -19.09
CA LEU A 723 -7.16 25.84 -18.73
C LEU A 723 -8.21 26.35 -19.73
N CYS A 724 -9.45 26.43 -19.26
CA CYS A 724 -10.54 27.12 -19.92
C CYS A 724 -10.07 28.48 -20.43
N ILE A 725 -10.25 28.72 -21.73
CA ILE A 725 -10.23 30.06 -22.30
C ILE A 725 -11.48 30.79 -21.75
N THR A 726 -11.34 31.38 -20.56
CA THR A 726 -12.30 32.36 -20.02
C THR A 726 -11.62 33.71 -19.74
N ALA A 727 -10.31 33.84 -19.98
CA ALA A 727 -9.58 35.09 -19.82
C ALA A 727 -8.88 35.47 -21.13
N LEU A 728 -9.64 35.99 -22.11
CA LEU A 728 -9.17 36.95 -23.16
C LEU A 728 -10.26 37.40 -24.15
N LEU A 729 -11.54 37.36 -23.76
CA LEU A 729 -12.61 38.09 -24.46
C LEU A 729 -13.21 39.17 -23.54
N THR A 730 -12.35 40.05 -23.03
CA THR A 730 -12.79 41.37 -22.57
C THR A 730 -11.75 42.41 -22.94
N ARG A 731 -12.15 43.35 -23.79
CA ARG A 731 -11.52 44.61 -24.20
C ARG A 731 -10.37 44.55 -25.21
N SER A 732 -10.72 44.78 -26.47
CA SER A 732 -10.56 46.12 -27.07
C SER A 732 -11.42 46.21 -28.33
N ASN A 733 -11.97 47.41 -28.55
CA ASN A 733 -12.80 47.82 -29.70
C ASN A 733 -12.27 47.38 -31.07
#